data_AF-S8CY69-F1
#
_entry.id   AF-S8CY69-F1
#
_cell.length_a   1.000
_cell.length_b   1.000
_cell.length_c   1.000
_cell.angle_alpha   90.00
_cell.angle_beta   90.00
_cell.angle_gamma   90.00
#
_symmetry.space_group_name_H-M   'P 1'
#
loop_
_entity.id
_entity.type
_entity.pdbx_description
1 polymer ?
#
loop_
_entity_poly.entity_id
_entity_poly.type
_entity_poly.pdbx_seq_one_letter_code
_entity_poly.pdbx_strand_id
1 'polypeptide(L)'
;SSEDSDTDSMSEDESETKAQVEALEASLHGNPFDYDSHVQYIKLLRKQGDVEKLTLARESMSSVFPLSPEMWLEWAKDEVTIRPRGEVLVAVEKLYERGVADYLSVSLWCDYLNFIQEYDPSVRDCSSAGISKARNLFERALTAGGLHIPEGHKIWDLYREFEQAIFLDILEKDPQAQEKQRLRIRNLFHRQLSVPLAEIEATYQVYKVWEVEDGGLADGNGSSNDVFPGYQKALKMLNARIDFEEKISKEDSDSEKLLAFLAYLKFEHSFGDPARLQILYERAIEKFPVSADLWAEYTLYLDKTFKTARIVRETYYRATRNCYWVGELWVRYLLSLERSRCSEEELSSVFERALACTSSSFDEYLNIVLTRVDGLRRRISTSVQTEDGISYTLIRDILQRASDYLAPHLKNSESFLHLQSYWSRLEIKLGKDLTAARGVWESLLKISGSILEAWQGYIAMEIETGNIDEARSLYKRCYSKRFPGTGSEDICHSWVRFEREYGSLENFDIAVQKVTPRLQELQLFKSQQESKNAAAPKSESREISKKVVPEKRKPTLDSSGGEMVSKRQKTTSGKLKKIGDNVKAQTMVSAEASDSHGADSSKTAGGSAERIPNPSSRTCATFDDQCTAFISNLNFRTSEKDLRSFFADVGGVVDIRILKDKFTNRPRGLAYIDFSDDEHLGAALEKNKQCLLGKKLSVLKSVPQRGGSKKKRDDDEGEKSKDDEQRRRSKGGEVELKGKVTFAVPRSVKPQLRSSSSQVMNPAAISNEEFRKMFLK
;
A
#
# COMPACT_ATOMS: atom_id res chain seq x y z
N SER A 1 -77.36 3.43 7.12
CA SER A 1 -76.25 3.59 6.16
C SER A 1 -75.14 4.38 6.81
N SER A 2 -74.16 3.71 7.43
CA SER A 2 -72.90 4.29 7.94
C SER A 2 -72.10 3.27 8.79
N GLU A 3 -71.89 2.03 8.32
CA GLU A 3 -71.08 1.03 9.06
C GLU A 3 -70.04 0.29 8.17
N ASP A 4 -69.92 0.65 6.89
CA ASP A 4 -69.05 -0.01 5.90
C ASP A 4 -67.88 0.87 5.43
N SER A 5 -67.18 1.58 6.34
CA SER A 5 -66.15 2.59 5.95
C SER A 5 -64.72 2.35 6.47
N ASP A 6 -64.53 1.48 7.46
CA ASP A 6 -63.22 1.33 8.13
C ASP A 6 -62.36 0.16 7.58
N THR A 7 -62.88 -0.62 6.64
CA THR A 7 -62.15 -1.76 6.02
C THR A 7 -61.30 -1.37 4.81
N ASP A 8 -61.74 -0.40 3.99
CA ASP A 8 -61.05 -0.09 2.72
C ASP A 8 -59.67 0.54 2.97
N SER A 9 -59.54 1.42 3.96
CA SER A 9 -58.29 2.14 4.26
C SER A 9 -57.11 1.22 4.62
N MET A 10 -57.35 0.05 5.22
CA MET A 10 -56.28 -0.93 5.49
C MET A 10 -55.90 -1.71 4.23
N SER A 11 -56.85 -1.93 3.31
CA SER A 11 -56.57 -2.62 2.05
C SER A 11 -55.75 -1.78 1.07
N GLU A 12 -55.90 -0.45 1.10
CA GLU A 12 -55.10 0.47 0.28
C GLU A 12 -53.62 0.44 0.72
N ASP A 13 -53.31 0.59 2.01
CA ASP A 13 -51.94 0.50 2.57
C ASP A 13 -51.28 -0.87 2.30
N GLU A 14 -52.00 -1.99 2.44
CA GLU A 14 -51.49 -3.31 2.09
C GLU A 14 -51.21 -3.44 0.57
N SER A 15 -52.04 -2.83 -0.28
CA SER A 15 -51.84 -2.84 -1.73
C SER A 15 -50.64 -1.98 -2.17
N GLU A 16 -50.46 -0.80 -1.58
CA GLU A 16 -49.33 0.08 -1.88
C GLU A 16 -48.01 -0.52 -1.40
N THR A 17 -47.96 -1.05 -0.17
CA THR A 17 -46.73 -1.69 0.35
C THR A 17 -46.38 -2.94 -0.46
N LYS A 18 -47.36 -3.70 -0.94
CA LYS A 18 -47.10 -4.82 -1.87
C LYS A 18 -46.53 -4.35 -3.21
N ALA A 19 -47.08 -3.30 -3.81
CA ALA A 19 -46.56 -2.73 -5.05
C ALA A 19 -45.12 -2.17 -4.88
N GLN A 20 -44.80 -1.60 -3.72
CA GLN A 20 -43.45 -1.16 -3.36
C GLN A 20 -42.47 -2.34 -3.23
N VAL A 21 -42.90 -3.46 -2.63
CA VAL A 21 -42.10 -4.69 -2.51
C VAL A 21 -41.81 -5.30 -3.89
N GLU A 22 -42.81 -5.40 -4.78
CA GLU A 22 -42.63 -5.89 -6.16
C GLU A 22 -41.72 -4.97 -6.99
N ALA A 23 -41.81 -3.64 -6.81
CA ALA A 23 -40.93 -2.68 -7.46
C ALA A 23 -39.47 -2.75 -6.97
N LEU A 24 -39.24 -2.97 -5.67
CA LEU A 24 -37.91 -3.18 -5.11
C LEU A 24 -37.31 -4.51 -5.53
N GLU A 25 -38.10 -5.59 -5.60
CA GLU A 25 -37.64 -6.89 -6.11
C GLU A 25 -37.19 -6.78 -7.58
N ALA A 26 -37.93 -6.05 -8.41
CA ALA A 26 -37.52 -5.76 -9.79
C ALA A 26 -36.26 -4.87 -9.87
N SER A 27 -36.13 -3.89 -8.99
CA SER A 27 -34.93 -3.03 -8.88
C SER A 27 -33.69 -3.85 -8.53
N LEU A 28 -33.78 -4.72 -7.52
CA LEU A 28 -32.68 -5.57 -7.05
C LEU A 28 -32.29 -6.65 -8.07
N HIS A 29 -33.23 -7.16 -8.87
CA HIS A 29 -32.90 -7.99 -10.05
C HIS A 29 -32.11 -7.22 -11.13
N GLY A 30 -32.37 -5.92 -11.28
CA GLY A 30 -31.63 -5.05 -12.22
C GLY A 30 -30.27 -4.59 -11.68
N ASN A 31 -30.16 -4.34 -10.39
CA ASN A 31 -28.93 -3.93 -9.70
C ASN A 31 -28.80 -4.57 -8.31
N PRO A 32 -28.17 -5.76 -8.20
CA PRO A 32 -27.94 -6.42 -6.91
C PRO A 32 -27.02 -5.65 -5.95
N PHE A 33 -26.33 -4.60 -6.41
CA PHE A 33 -25.40 -3.78 -5.65
C PHE A 33 -26.02 -2.47 -5.09
N ASP A 34 -27.35 -2.33 -5.11
CA ASP A 34 -28.04 -1.24 -4.40
C ASP A 34 -28.31 -1.60 -2.94
N TYR A 35 -27.44 -1.11 -2.04
CA TYR A 35 -27.54 -1.30 -0.60
C TYR A 35 -28.85 -0.73 0.00
N ASP A 36 -29.27 0.46 -0.44
CA ASP A 36 -30.44 1.13 0.15
C ASP A 36 -31.74 0.44 -0.28
N SER A 37 -31.80 -0.07 -1.52
CA SER A 37 -32.92 -0.92 -1.97
C SER A 37 -33.01 -2.22 -1.15
N HIS A 38 -31.89 -2.92 -0.86
CA HIS A 38 -31.91 -4.11 0.01
C HIS A 38 -32.42 -3.78 1.42
N VAL A 39 -31.94 -2.69 2.02
CA VAL A 39 -32.35 -2.26 3.37
C VAL A 39 -33.83 -1.88 3.42
N GLN A 40 -34.36 -1.21 2.39
CA GLN A 40 -35.78 -0.88 2.30
C GLN A 40 -36.64 -2.14 2.08
N TYR A 41 -36.23 -3.04 1.20
CA TYR A 41 -36.92 -4.31 0.91
C TYR A 41 -37.04 -5.19 2.16
N ILE A 42 -35.95 -5.40 2.90
CA ILE A 42 -35.94 -6.14 4.17
C ILE A 42 -36.85 -5.47 5.23
N LYS A 43 -36.86 -4.13 5.31
CA LYS A 43 -37.74 -3.39 6.23
C LYS A 43 -39.23 -3.52 5.88
N LEU A 44 -39.60 -3.59 4.60
CA LEU A 44 -40.98 -3.81 4.19
C LEU A 44 -41.43 -5.27 4.41
N LEU A 45 -40.60 -6.25 4.04
CA LEU A 45 -40.90 -7.68 4.29
C LEU A 45 -41.08 -7.97 5.79
N ARG A 46 -40.25 -7.37 6.66
CA ARG A 46 -40.36 -7.49 8.12
C ARG A 46 -41.64 -6.85 8.68
N LYS A 47 -42.23 -5.84 8.02
CA LYS A 47 -43.55 -5.30 8.36
C LYS A 47 -44.69 -6.21 7.89
N GLN A 48 -44.57 -6.79 6.69
CA GLN A 48 -45.59 -7.68 6.10
C GLN A 48 -45.63 -9.07 6.76
N GLY A 49 -44.59 -9.46 7.50
CA GLY A 49 -44.51 -10.76 8.17
C GLY A 49 -44.21 -11.94 7.25
N ASP A 50 -43.80 -11.69 6.00
CA ASP A 50 -43.39 -12.74 5.05
C ASP A 50 -42.00 -13.28 5.43
N VAL A 51 -42.02 -14.25 6.35
CA VAL A 51 -40.83 -14.89 6.93
C VAL A 51 -39.92 -15.52 5.86
N GLU A 52 -40.49 -16.22 4.88
CA GLU A 52 -39.72 -16.94 3.87
C GLU A 52 -38.98 -15.95 2.95
N LYS A 53 -39.67 -14.91 2.45
CA LYS A 53 -39.00 -13.85 1.69
C LYS A 53 -38.02 -13.05 2.55
N LEU A 54 -38.31 -12.79 3.83
CA LEU A 54 -37.43 -12.04 4.72
C LEU A 54 -36.08 -12.73 4.93
N THR A 55 -36.06 -14.05 5.17
CA THR A 55 -34.81 -14.82 5.28
C THR A 55 -34.08 -14.89 3.93
N LEU A 56 -34.79 -15.08 2.80
CA LEU A 56 -34.16 -15.06 1.47
C LEU A 56 -33.55 -13.70 1.11
N ALA A 57 -34.21 -12.60 1.44
CA ALA A 57 -33.73 -11.24 1.22
C ALA A 57 -32.47 -10.95 2.05
N ARG A 58 -32.45 -11.37 3.32
CA ARG A 58 -31.28 -11.24 4.22
C ARG A 58 -30.10 -12.08 3.77
N GLU A 59 -30.32 -13.33 3.33
CA GLU A 59 -29.28 -14.16 2.71
C GLU A 59 -28.71 -13.49 1.45
N SER A 60 -29.58 -13.03 0.54
CA SER A 60 -29.20 -12.30 -0.67
C SER A 60 -28.32 -11.07 -0.36
N MET A 61 -28.79 -10.17 0.51
CA MET A 61 -28.03 -8.98 0.90
C MET A 61 -26.68 -9.34 1.52
N SER A 62 -26.63 -10.31 2.45
CA SER A 62 -25.38 -10.69 3.15
C SER A 62 -24.35 -11.37 2.23
N SER A 63 -24.81 -12.00 1.14
CA SER A 63 -23.93 -12.62 0.14
C SER A 63 -23.10 -11.58 -0.64
N VAL A 64 -23.68 -10.38 -0.84
CA VAL A 64 -23.04 -9.24 -1.50
C VAL A 64 -22.30 -8.39 -0.46
N PHE A 65 -23.02 -7.90 0.54
CA PHE A 65 -22.55 -6.90 1.50
C PHE A 65 -22.22 -7.52 2.88
N PRO A 66 -21.21 -7.00 3.60
CA PRO A 66 -21.10 -7.21 5.04
C PRO A 66 -22.22 -6.44 5.75
N LEU A 67 -22.96 -7.08 6.64
CA LEU A 67 -24.07 -6.42 7.36
C LEU A 67 -23.56 -5.75 8.65
N SER A 68 -24.24 -4.68 9.10
CA SER A 68 -23.88 -4.05 10.37
C SER A 68 -24.14 -5.00 11.55
N PRO A 69 -23.48 -4.80 12.71
CA PRO A 69 -23.76 -5.61 13.90
C PRO A 69 -25.23 -5.57 14.33
N GLU A 70 -25.89 -4.44 14.13
CA GLU A 70 -27.33 -4.25 14.41
C GLU A 70 -28.20 -5.13 13.49
N MET A 71 -27.89 -5.18 12.18
CA MET A 71 -28.60 -6.04 11.23
C MET A 71 -28.42 -7.53 11.55
N TRP A 72 -27.22 -7.94 11.98
CA TRP A 72 -26.96 -9.30 12.45
C TRP A 72 -27.74 -9.63 13.74
N LEU A 73 -27.80 -8.69 14.69
CA LEU A 73 -28.60 -8.83 15.93
C LEU A 73 -30.11 -8.94 15.65
N GLU A 74 -30.65 -8.11 14.75
CA GLU A 74 -32.06 -8.20 14.36
C GLU A 74 -32.39 -9.54 13.70
N TRP A 75 -31.54 -10.00 12.78
CA TRP A 75 -31.76 -11.27 12.08
C TRP A 75 -31.67 -12.47 13.03
N ALA A 76 -30.66 -12.52 13.90
CA ALA A 76 -30.54 -13.56 14.91
C ALA A 76 -31.79 -13.64 15.81
N LYS A 77 -32.30 -12.48 16.27
CA LYS A 77 -33.48 -12.41 17.15
C LYS A 77 -34.78 -12.81 16.45
N ASP A 78 -34.97 -12.42 15.19
CA ASP A 78 -36.10 -12.89 14.39
C ASP A 78 -36.04 -14.41 14.19
N GLU A 79 -34.89 -14.98 13.82
CA GLU A 79 -34.75 -16.43 13.56
C GLU A 79 -34.95 -17.29 14.83
N VAL A 80 -34.64 -16.75 16.02
CA VAL A 80 -34.96 -17.37 17.32
C VAL A 80 -36.46 -17.41 17.59
N THR A 81 -37.23 -16.40 17.17
CA THR A 81 -38.70 -16.40 17.33
C THR A 81 -39.43 -17.22 16.26
N ILE A 82 -38.84 -17.32 15.07
CA ILE A 82 -39.40 -18.05 13.91
C ILE A 82 -39.24 -19.58 14.04
N ARG A 83 -38.06 -20.08 14.44
CA ARG A 83 -37.73 -21.51 14.29
C ARG A 83 -38.20 -22.37 15.49
N PRO A 84 -38.56 -23.65 15.24
CA PRO A 84 -38.81 -24.60 16.33
C PRO A 84 -37.52 -24.92 17.10
N ARG A 85 -37.62 -24.97 18.44
CA ARG A 85 -36.47 -25.05 19.38
C ARG A 85 -35.39 -26.09 19.06
N GLY A 86 -35.73 -27.19 18.39
CA GLY A 86 -34.76 -28.24 18.00
C GLY A 86 -33.74 -27.81 16.94
N GLU A 87 -34.05 -26.81 16.11
CA GLU A 87 -33.19 -26.35 15.01
C GLU A 87 -32.62 -24.94 15.23
N VAL A 88 -33.24 -24.14 16.10
CA VAL A 88 -32.81 -22.77 16.46
C VAL A 88 -31.31 -22.69 16.73
N LEU A 89 -30.79 -23.57 17.60
CA LEU A 89 -29.41 -23.50 18.09
C LEU A 89 -28.39 -23.54 16.93
N VAL A 90 -28.48 -24.54 16.04
CA VAL A 90 -27.49 -24.74 14.96
C VAL A 90 -27.67 -23.72 13.83
N ALA A 91 -28.88 -23.22 13.60
CA ALA A 91 -29.13 -22.16 12.62
C ALA A 91 -28.57 -20.82 13.10
N VAL A 92 -28.87 -20.43 14.34
CA VAL A 92 -28.52 -19.11 14.89
C VAL A 92 -27.04 -19.07 15.33
N GLU A 93 -26.45 -20.17 15.81
CA GLU A 93 -24.99 -20.27 16.04
C GLU A 93 -24.21 -19.96 14.75
N LYS A 94 -24.69 -20.41 13.57
CA LYS A 94 -24.10 -20.05 12.27
C LYS A 94 -24.30 -18.59 11.86
N LEU A 95 -25.41 -17.96 12.26
CA LEU A 95 -25.65 -16.53 11.98
C LEU A 95 -24.71 -15.65 12.82
N TYR A 96 -24.51 -15.97 14.09
CA TYR A 96 -23.51 -15.28 14.92
C TYR A 96 -22.09 -15.48 14.40
N GLU A 97 -21.69 -16.70 14.03
CA GLU A 97 -20.35 -16.96 13.45
C GLU A 97 -20.11 -16.19 12.13
N ARG A 98 -21.15 -15.88 11.35
CA ARG A 98 -21.06 -14.96 10.19
C ARG A 98 -20.92 -13.51 10.64
N GLY A 99 -21.77 -13.06 11.56
CA GLY A 99 -21.77 -11.66 12.00
C GLY A 99 -20.48 -11.21 12.69
N VAL A 100 -19.89 -12.07 13.54
CA VAL A 100 -18.59 -11.78 14.18
C VAL A 100 -17.38 -11.86 13.24
N ALA A 101 -17.58 -12.31 11.99
CA ALA A 101 -16.58 -12.29 10.93
C ALA A 101 -16.67 -11.02 10.06
N ASP A 102 -17.85 -10.41 9.89
CA ASP A 102 -18.01 -9.17 9.15
C ASP A 102 -17.31 -7.99 9.86
N TYR A 103 -17.60 -7.75 11.15
CA TYR A 103 -17.03 -6.66 11.95
C TYR A 103 -16.78 -7.04 13.42
N LEU A 104 -15.82 -6.37 14.06
CA LEU A 104 -15.65 -6.45 15.50
C LEU A 104 -16.75 -5.67 16.23
N SER A 105 -17.71 -6.37 16.82
CA SER A 105 -18.73 -5.79 17.68
C SER A 105 -18.79 -6.49 19.04
N VAL A 106 -18.62 -5.72 20.11
CA VAL A 106 -18.70 -6.24 21.48
C VAL A 106 -20.13 -6.63 21.84
N SER A 107 -21.13 -5.83 21.43
CA SER A 107 -22.54 -6.15 21.66
C SER A 107 -22.98 -7.45 20.98
N LEU A 108 -22.52 -7.71 19.74
CA LEU A 108 -22.81 -8.96 19.03
C LEU A 108 -22.17 -10.19 19.73
N TRP A 109 -20.94 -10.05 20.24
CA TRP A 109 -20.32 -11.11 21.06
C TRP A 109 -21.07 -11.35 22.36
N CYS A 110 -21.52 -10.32 23.07
CA CYS A 110 -22.32 -10.45 24.29
C CYS A 110 -23.67 -11.16 24.02
N ASP A 111 -24.38 -10.79 22.96
CA ASP A 111 -25.66 -11.39 22.58
C ASP A 111 -25.50 -12.88 22.21
N TYR A 112 -24.45 -13.22 21.47
CA TYR A 112 -24.08 -14.61 21.14
C TYR A 112 -23.72 -15.44 22.38
N LEU A 113 -22.93 -14.88 23.30
CA LEU A 113 -22.57 -15.55 24.56
C LEU A 113 -23.79 -15.81 25.44
N ASN A 114 -24.75 -14.89 25.48
CA ASN A 114 -26.01 -15.07 26.22
C ASN A 114 -26.92 -16.09 25.55
N PHE A 115 -27.06 -16.04 24.21
CA PHE A 115 -27.81 -17.02 23.44
C PHE A 115 -27.32 -18.46 23.68
N ILE A 116 -26.01 -18.70 23.68
CA ILE A 116 -25.46 -20.04 23.93
C ILE A 116 -25.70 -20.49 25.38
N GLN A 117 -25.73 -19.58 26.37
CA GLN A 117 -26.07 -19.93 27.75
C GLN A 117 -27.57 -20.25 27.97
N GLU A 118 -28.48 -19.62 27.22
CA GLU A 118 -29.92 -19.86 27.33
C GLU A 118 -30.38 -21.09 26.52
N TYR A 119 -29.90 -21.23 25.28
CA TYR A 119 -30.43 -22.17 24.29
C TYR A 119 -29.64 -23.48 24.15
N ASP A 120 -28.36 -23.56 24.54
CA ASP A 120 -27.60 -24.82 24.53
C ASP A 120 -27.82 -25.59 25.85
N PRO A 121 -28.54 -26.73 25.86
CA PRO A 121 -28.81 -27.46 27.11
C PRO A 121 -27.52 -27.95 27.77
N SER A 122 -26.47 -28.26 27.00
CA SER A 122 -25.22 -28.74 27.57
C SER A 122 -24.50 -27.67 28.39
N VAL A 123 -24.68 -26.39 28.02
CA VAL A 123 -24.10 -25.23 28.71
C VAL A 123 -24.95 -24.86 29.91
N ARG A 124 -26.27 -24.69 29.72
CA ARG A 124 -27.22 -24.32 30.76
C ARG A 124 -27.27 -25.34 31.90
N ASP A 125 -27.25 -26.63 31.56
CA ASP A 125 -27.31 -27.73 32.52
C ASP A 125 -25.90 -28.09 33.06
N CYS A 126 -24.94 -27.15 32.95
CA CYS A 126 -23.56 -27.20 33.46
C CYS A 126 -22.77 -28.50 33.19
N SER A 127 -22.99 -29.14 32.04
CA SER A 127 -22.24 -30.34 31.67
C SER A 127 -20.76 -30.04 31.41
N SER A 128 -19.87 -30.99 31.68
CA SER A 128 -18.42 -30.82 31.47
C SER A 128 -18.05 -30.49 30.01
N ALA A 129 -18.83 -30.99 29.05
CA ALA A 129 -18.70 -30.67 27.63
C ALA A 129 -19.19 -29.24 27.33
N GLY A 130 -20.37 -28.85 27.81
CA GLY A 130 -20.92 -27.51 27.58
C GLY A 130 -20.12 -26.40 28.26
N ILE A 131 -19.67 -26.61 29.51
CA ILE A 131 -18.72 -25.70 30.18
C ILE A 131 -17.45 -25.53 29.33
N SER A 132 -16.97 -26.59 28.68
CA SER A 132 -15.80 -26.52 27.78
C SER A 132 -16.11 -25.78 26.46
N LYS A 133 -17.31 -25.95 25.88
CA LYS A 133 -17.79 -25.17 24.70
C LYS A 133 -17.87 -23.69 25.04
N ALA A 134 -18.56 -23.33 26.13
CA ALA A 134 -18.75 -21.96 26.58
C ALA A 134 -17.41 -21.27 26.92
N ARG A 135 -16.52 -21.91 27.69
CA ARG A 135 -15.18 -21.37 27.98
C ARG A 135 -14.36 -21.11 26.71
N ASN A 136 -14.45 -21.98 25.70
CA ASN A 136 -13.80 -21.74 24.41
C ASN A 136 -14.39 -20.50 23.71
N LEU A 137 -15.71 -20.36 23.71
CA LEU A 137 -16.41 -19.21 23.13
C LEU A 137 -16.07 -17.89 23.84
N PHE A 138 -15.99 -17.87 25.17
CA PHE A 138 -15.53 -16.71 25.95
C PHE A 138 -14.07 -16.35 25.64
N GLU A 139 -13.15 -17.31 25.57
CA GLU A 139 -11.75 -17.04 25.23
C GLU A 139 -11.59 -16.55 23.76
N ARG A 140 -12.47 -17.00 22.84
CA ARG A 140 -12.58 -16.43 21.48
C ARG A 140 -13.06 -14.98 21.50
N ALA A 141 -14.13 -14.69 22.23
CA ALA A 141 -14.67 -13.33 22.37
C ALA A 141 -13.66 -12.37 23.02
N LEU A 142 -12.92 -12.84 24.04
CA LEU A 142 -11.81 -12.08 24.65
C LEU A 142 -10.63 -11.87 23.68
N THR A 143 -10.34 -12.82 22.80
CA THR A 143 -9.31 -12.68 21.76
C THR A 143 -9.71 -11.64 20.71
N ALA A 144 -11.00 -11.52 20.39
CA ALA A 144 -11.51 -10.54 19.44
C ALA A 144 -11.69 -9.13 20.04
N GLY A 145 -12.39 -9.02 21.18
CA GLY A 145 -12.83 -7.75 21.78
C GLY A 145 -12.28 -7.45 23.18
N GLY A 146 -11.54 -8.35 23.81
CA GLY A 146 -11.13 -8.23 25.22
C GLY A 146 -10.16 -7.07 25.55
N LEU A 147 -9.57 -6.42 24.53
CA LEU A 147 -8.77 -5.19 24.67
C LEU A 147 -9.49 -3.92 24.16
N HIS A 148 -10.78 -4.01 23.82
CA HIS A 148 -11.56 -2.89 23.32
C HIS A 148 -11.82 -1.86 24.44
N ILE A 149 -11.11 -0.73 24.43
CA ILE A 149 -10.97 0.15 25.61
C ILE A 149 -12.32 0.62 26.21
N PRO A 150 -13.30 1.14 25.44
CA PRO A 150 -14.62 1.47 26.00
C PRO A 150 -15.39 0.21 26.46
N GLU A 151 -15.83 -0.63 25.51
CA GLU A 151 -16.83 -1.68 25.77
C GLU A 151 -16.29 -3.03 26.25
N GLY A 152 -14.99 -3.32 26.11
CA GLY A 152 -14.44 -4.67 26.27
C GLY A 152 -14.67 -5.30 27.65
N HIS A 153 -14.92 -4.46 28.67
CA HIS A 153 -15.36 -4.90 30.01
C HIS A 153 -16.53 -5.89 29.92
N LYS A 154 -17.54 -5.61 29.10
CA LYS A 154 -18.78 -6.42 28.97
C LYS A 154 -18.54 -7.90 28.72
N ILE A 155 -17.49 -8.27 27.96
CA ILE A 155 -17.14 -9.67 27.69
C ILE A 155 -16.43 -10.31 28.90
N TRP A 156 -15.56 -9.56 29.60
CA TRP A 156 -14.97 -10.02 30.87
C TRP A 156 -16.04 -10.17 31.95
N ASP A 157 -17.03 -9.27 31.99
CA ASP A 157 -18.11 -9.26 32.98
C ASP A 157 -19.00 -10.49 32.84
N LEU A 158 -19.56 -10.73 31.64
CA LEU A 158 -20.31 -11.96 31.34
C LEU A 158 -19.47 -13.22 31.60
N TYR A 159 -18.16 -13.20 31.34
CA TYR A 159 -17.33 -14.37 31.61
C TYR A 159 -17.08 -14.59 33.12
N ARG A 160 -16.96 -13.53 33.93
CA ARG A 160 -16.92 -13.65 35.40
C ARG A 160 -18.25 -14.15 35.94
N GLU A 161 -19.37 -13.60 35.48
CA GLU A 161 -20.72 -14.02 35.86
C GLU A 161 -20.95 -15.51 35.56
N PHE A 162 -20.55 -15.99 34.39
CA PHE A 162 -20.61 -17.40 34.02
C PHE A 162 -19.74 -18.30 34.93
N GLU A 163 -18.49 -17.92 35.19
CA GLU A 163 -17.61 -18.70 36.09
C GLU A 163 -18.09 -18.62 37.56
N GLN A 164 -18.79 -17.55 37.97
CA GLN A 164 -19.44 -17.41 39.27
C GLN A 164 -20.73 -18.25 39.37
N ALA A 165 -21.54 -18.33 38.32
CA ALA A 165 -22.71 -19.22 38.28
C ALA A 165 -22.30 -20.69 38.42
N ILE A 166 -21.22 -21.11 37.74
CA ILE A 166 -20.61 -22.44 37.90
C ILE A 166 -20.10 -22.64 39.34
N PHE A 167 -19.52 -21.62 39.97
CA PHE A 167 -19.09 -21.71 41.37
C PHE A 167 -20.25 -22.01 42.31
N LEU A 168 -21.40 -21.36 42.12
CA LEU A 168 -22.61 -21.57 42.92
C LEU A 168 -23.19 -22.99 42.79
N ASP A 169 -23.25 -23.58 41.59
CA ASP A 169 -23.70 -24.98 41.44
C ASP A 169 -22.71 -25.99 42.07
N ILE A 170 -21.41 -25.70 42.05
CA ILE A 170 -20.37 -26.58 42.61
C ILE A 170 -20.37 -26.59 44.16
N LEU A 171 -20.93 -25.57 44.83
CA LEU A 171 -20.89 -25.39 46.29
C LEU A 171 -21.35 -26.63 47.09
N GLU A 172 -22.33 -27.38 46.58
CA GLU A 172 -22.90 -28.53 47.29
C GLU A 172 -22.11 -29.84 47.11
N LYS A 173 -21.08 -29.88 46.24
CA LYS A 173 -20.62 -31.14 45.61
C LYS A 173 -19.16 -31.54 45.88
N ASP A 174 -18.18 -30.64 45.78
CA ASP A 174 -16.74 -30.98 46.02
C ASP A 174 -15.87 -29.75 46.42
N PRO A 175 -15.21 -29.75 47.60
CA PRO A 175 -14.26 -28.72 48.01
C PRO A 175 -13.03 -28.56 47.08
N GLN A 176 -12.57 -29.62 46.41
CA GLN A 176 -11.43 -29.50 45.48
C GLN A 176 -11.82 -28.84 44.16
N ALA A 177 -13.03 -29.11 43.64
CA ALA A 177 -13.61 -28.38 42.53
C ALA A 177 -13.86 -26.91 42.90
N GLN A 178 -14.39 -26.66 44.11
CA GLN A 178 -14.60 -25.31 44.63
C GLN A 178 -13.32 -24.46 44.59
N GLU A 179 -12.20 -24.97 45.09
CA GLU A 179 -10.93 -24.23 45.08
C GLU A 179 -10.37 -24.00 43.67
N LYS A 180 -10.45 -24.99 42.79
CA LYS A 180 -10.06 -24.83 41.37
C LYS A 180 -10.89 -23.74 40.69
N GLN A 181 -12.17 -23.63 41.03
CA GLN A 181 -13.08 -22.63 40.47
C GLN A 181 -12.81 -21.22 41.06
N ARG A 182 -12.53 -21.08 42.37
CA ARG A 182 -12.03 -19.82 42.95
C ARG A 182 -10.76 -19.36 42.25
N LEU A 183 -9.79 -20.25 42.06
CA LEU A 183 -8.56 -19.93 41.34
C LEU A 183 -8.81 -19.54 39.88
N ARG A 184 -9.83 -20.09 39.21
CA ARG A 184 -10.23 -19.65 37.85
C ARG A 184 -10.77 -18.21 37.86
N ILE A 185 -11.68 -17.87 38.78
CA ILE A 185 -12.25 -16.52 38.92
C ILE A 185 -11.17 -15.49 39.29
N ARG A 186 -10.31 -15.80 40.26
CA ARG A 186 -9.14 -14.98 40.63
C ARG A 186 -8.25 -14.69 39.41
N ASN A 187 -7.86 -15.73 38.66
CA ASN A 187 -7.06 -15.56 37.45
C ASN A 187 -7.77 -14.71 36.37
N LEU A 188 -9.10 -14.75 36.29
CA LEU A 188 -9.88 -13.95 35.35
C LEU A 188 -9.85 -12.45 35.73
N PHE A 189 -10.01 -12.11 37.02
CA PHE A 189 -9.77 -10.75 37.53
C PHE A 189 -8.34 -10.27 37.28
N HIS A 190 -7.32 -11.09 37.57
CA HIS A 190 -5.90 -10.74 37.37
C HIS A 190 -5.61 -10.41 35.89
N ARG A 191 -6.20 -11.17 34.95
CA ARG A 191 -6.11 -10.91 33.51
C ARG A 191 -6.77 -9.58 33.14
N GLN A 192 -8.02 -9.35 33.54
CA GLN A 192 -8.77 -8.13 33.22
C GLN A 192 -8.10 -6.88 33.79
N LEU A 193 -7.65 -6.92 35.04
CA LEU A 193 -6.95 -5.81 35.71
C LEU A 193 -5.54 -5.54 35.12
N SER A 194 -5.06 -6.39 34.20
CA SER A 194 -3.85 -6.14 33.41
C SER A 194 -4.12 -5.46 32.06
N VAL A 195 -5.39 -5.19 31.71
CA VAL A 195 -5.83 -4.54 30.47
C VAL A 195 -6.37 -3.13 30.75
N PRO A 196 -5.98 -2.10 29.98
CA PRO A 196 -6.56 -0.76 30.08
C PRO A 196 -7.99 -0.76 29.50
N LEU A 197 -8.98 -0.95 30.35
CA LEU A 197 -10.41 -0.82 30.04
C LEU A 197 -11.00 0.35 30.81
N ALA A 198 -12.04 1.00 30.28
CA ALA A 198 -12.64 2.18 30.90
C ALA A 198 -13.03 1.98 32.38
N GLU A 199 -13.59 0.82 32.72
CA GLU A 199 -14.11 0.53 34.07
C GLU A 199 -13.10 -0.12 35.04
N ILE A 200 -11.80 -0.11 34.71
CA ILE A 200 -10.77 -0.85 35.47
C ILE A 200 -10.75 -0.52 36.97
N GLU A 201 -11.05 0.74 37.34
CA GLU A 201 -11.11 1.16 38.76
C GLU A 201 -12.28 0.51 39.50
N ALA A 202 -13.45 0.39 38.85
CA ALA A 202 -14.62 -0.28 39.40
C ALA A 202 -14.38 -1.79 39.53
N THR A 203 -13.81 -2.42 38.49
CA THR A 203 -13.38 -3.83 38.52
C THR A 203 -12.43 -4.09 39.71
N TYR A 204 -11.53 -3.15 40.02
CA TYR A 204 -10.58 -3.30 41.12
C TYR A 204 -11.23 -3.20 42.50
N GLN A 205 -12.33 -2.44 42.67
CA GLN A 205 -13.10 -2.47 43.92
C GLN A 205 -13.90 -3.78 44.06
N VAL A 206 -14.55 -4.24 42.98
CA VAL A 206 -15.27 -5.53 42.96
C VAL A 206 -14.32 -6.69 43.32
N TYR A 207 -13.12 -6.70 42.75
CA TYR A 207 -12.09 -7.70 43.08
C TYR A 207 -11.71 -7.69 44.58
N LYS A 208 -11.59 -6.53 45.23
CA LYS A 208 -11.28 -6.47 46.67
C LYS A 208 -12.40 -7.02 47.54
N VAL A 209 -13.66 -6.76 47.19
CA VAL A 209 -14.82 -7.30 47.91
C VAL A 209 -14.84 -8.82 47.75
N TRP A 210 -14.71 -9.30 46.51
CA TRP A 210 -14.69 -10.74 46.21
C TRP A 210 -13.53 -11.49 46.87
N GLU A 211 -12.32 -10.92 46.95
CA GLU A 211 -11.19 -11.54 47.66
C GLU A 211 -11.40 -11.66 49.18
N VAL A 212 -12.23 -10.80 49.78
CA VAL A 212 -12.58 -10.83 51.21
C VAL A 212 -13.73 -11.78 51.50
N GLU A 213 -14.71 -11.86 50.59
CA GLU A 213 -15.92 -12.69 50.77
C GLU A 213 -15.71 -14.14 50.31
N ASP A 214 -15.24 -14.34 49.07
CA ASP A 214 -15.08 -15.66 48.44
C ASP A 214 -13.61 -16.11 48.35
N GLY A 215 -12.64 -15.20 48.41
CA GLY A 215 -11.23 -15.46 48.07
C GLY A 215 -10.50 -16.49 48.95
N GLY A 216 -11.09 -16.94 50.05
CA GLY A 216 -10.54 -17.98 50.94
C GLY A 216 -9.38 -17.52 51.84
N LEU A 217 -9.08 -16.21 51.88
CA LEU A 217 -8.07 -15.64 52.77
C LEU A 217 -8.65 -15.42 54.18
N ALA A 218 -8.63 -16.48 54.99
CA ALA A 218 -9.11 -16.45 56.38
C ALA A 218 -8.28 -15.51 57.31
N ASP A 219 -7.04 -15.19 56.94
CA ASP A 219 -6.16 -14.25 57.65
C ASP A 219 -5.78 -13.06 56.76
N GLY A 220 -6.16 -11.85 57.19
CA GLY A 220 -6.05 -10.59 56.44
C GLY A 220 -4.64 -10.01 56.29
N ASN A 221 -3.62 -10.85 56.03
CA ASN A 221 -2.22 -10.43 55.83
C ASN A 221 -1.51 -11.17 54.67
N GLY A 222 -2.24 -11.97 53.89
CA GLY A 222 -1.70 -12.79 52.79
C GLY A 222 -1.75 -12.12 51.41
N SER A 223 -0.68 -11.44 50.99
CA SER A 223 -0.25 -11.29 49.59
C SER A 223 -1.22 -10.70 48.53
N SER A 224 -2.14 -9.79 48.88
CA SER A 224 -2.94 -9.02 47.89
C SER A 224 -2.11 -8.10 46.95
N ASN A 225 -0.80 -7.99 47.18
CA ASN A 225 0.11 -7.08 46.48
C ASN A 225 0.46 -7.45 45.02
N ASP A 226 0.23 -8.69 44.57
CA ASP A 226 0.74 -9.15 43.26
C ASP A 226 -0.02 -8.58 42.04
N VAL A 227 -1.32 -8.29 42.21
CA VAL A 227 -2.17 -7.69 41.15
C VAL A 227 -1.91 -6.20 40.97
N PHE A 228 -1.53 -5.51 42.06
CA PHE A 228 -1.46 -4.05 42.12
C PHE A 228 -0.45 -3.42 41.12
N PRO A 229 0.73 -4.01 40.84
CA PRO A 229 1.61 -3.58 39.75
C PRO A 229 0.98 -3.70 38.36
N GLY A 230 0.22 -4.78 38.10
CA GLY A 230 -0.52 -4.98 36.85
C GLY A 230 -1.59 -3.92 36.64
N TYR A 231 -2.44 -3.74 37.66
CA TYR A 231 -3.46 -2.68 37.73
C TYR A 231 -2.85 -1.29 37.52
N GLN A 232 -1.80 -0.93 38.25
CA GLN A 232 -1.14 0.38 38.07
C GLN A 232 -0.57 0.59 36.67
N LYS A 233 -0.06 -0.47 36.03
CA LYS A 233 0.44 -0.40 34.65
C LYS A 233 -0.70 -0.19 33.67
N ALA A 234 -1.79 -0.95 33.81
CA ALA A 234 -2.98 -0.84 32.98
C ALA A 234 -3.63 0.56 33.12
N LEU A 235 -3.82 1.06 34.34
CA LEU A 235 -4.35 2.41 34.59
C LEU A 235 -3.47 3.52 33.96
N LYS A 236 -2.13 3.41 34.06
CA LYS A 236 -1.21 4.35 33.37
C LYS A 236 -1.32 4.27 31.84
N MET A 237 -1.61 3.09 31.29
CA MET A 237 -1.83 2.93 29.85
C MET A 237 -3.21 3.46 29.40
N LEU A 238 -4.24 3.33 30.24
CA LEU A 238 -5.57 3.91 30.03
C LEU A 238 -5.51 5.45 30.03
N ASN A 239 -4.87 6.04 31.04
CA ASN A 239 -4.78 7.50 31.18
C ASN A 239 -4.05 8.19 30.02
N ALA A 240 -3.17 7.47 29.31
CA ALA A 240 -2.53 7.95 28.08
C ALA A 240 -3.44 7.88 26.83
N ARG A 241 -4.67 7.38 26.96
CA ARG A 241 -5.62 7.07 25.87
C ARG A 241 -6.99 7.74 26.05
N ILE A 242 -7.39 8.08 27.28
CA ILE A 242 -8.65 8.78 27.59
C ILE A 242 -8.83 10.03 26.70
N ASP A 243 -7.79 10.85 26.53
CA ASP A 243 -7.81 12.03 25.64
C ASP A 243 -8.17 11.75 24.17
N PHE A 244 -8.02 10.51 23.69
CA PHE A 244 -8.40 10.10 22.32
C PHE A 244 -9.81 9.50 22.31
N GLU A 245 -10.13 8.63 23.26
CA GLU A 245 -11.47 8.04 23.42
C GLU A 245 -12.53 9.13 23.68
N GLU A 246 -12.22 10.12 24.51
CA GLU A 246 -13.08 11.28 24.75
C GLU A 246 -13.33 12.12 23.49
N LYS A 247 -12.37 12.20 22.55
CA LYS A 247 -12.59 12.91 21.28
C LYS A 247 -13.51 12.11 20.37
N ILE A 248 -13.21 10.82 20.19
CA ILE A 248 -14.03 9.89 19.40
C ILE A 248 -15.49 9.85 19.90
N SER A 249 -15.72 10.05 21.20
CA SER A 249 -17.04 10.11 21.84
C SER A 249 -17.72 11.50 21.84
N LYS A 250 -17.01 12.58 21.46
CA LYS A 250 -17.53 13.98 21.51
C LYS A 250 -17.74 14.61 20.14
N GLU A 251 -17.00 14.22 19.11
CA GLU A 251 -17.22 14.73 17.76
C GLU A 251 -18.52 14.13 17.20
N ASP A 252 -19.52 14.95 16.87
CA ASP A 252 -20.75 14.47 16.19
C ASP A 252 -20.51 14.16 14.70
N SER A 253 -19.56 14.86 14.08
CA SER A 253 -19.23 14.76 12.65
C SER A 253 -18.38 13.54 12.33
N ASP A 254 -18.83 12.72 11.39
CA ASP A 254 -18.12 11.53 10.93
C ASP A 254 -16.74 11.82 10.33
N SER A 255 -16.56 13.01 9.73
CA SER A 255 -15.24 13.45 9.25
C SER A 255 -14.27 13.74 10.40
N GLU A 256 -14.77 14.29 11.51
CA GLU A 256 -13.94 14.67 12.67
C GLU A 256 -13.66 13.44 13.55
N LYS A 257 -14.63 12.53 13.71
CA LYS A 257 -14.43 11.17 14.26
C LYS A 257 -13.35 10.40 13.49
N LEU A 258 -13.39 10.37 12.15
CA LEU A 258 -12.39 9.68 11.33
C LEU A 258 -10.99 10.29 11.53
N LEU A 259 -10.88 11.62 11.59
CA LEU A 259 -9.62 12.29 11.91
C LEU A 259 -9.12 11.97 13.32
N ALA A 260 -10.00 11.84 14.31
CA ALA A 260 -9.66 11.41 15.67
C ALA A 260 -9.13 9.97 15.71
N PHE A 261 -9.78 9.03 15.00
CA PHE A 261 -9.28 7.66 14.82
C PHE A 261 -7.91 7.63 14.13
N LEU A 262 -7.72 8.38 13.04
CA LEU A 262 -6.43 8.47 12.33
C LEU A 262 -5.32 9.11 13.19
N ALA A 263 -5.66 10.04 14.07
CA ALA A 263 -4.72 10.59 15.05
C ALA A 263 -4.36 9.55 16.12
N TYR A 264 -5.33 8.78 16.60
CA TYR A 264 -5.11 7.76 17.62
C TYR A 264 -4.33 6.53 17.06
N LEU A 265 -4.60 6.12 15.82
CA LEU A 265 -3.81 5.10 15.11
C LEU A 265 -2.34 5.50 15.00
N LYS A 266 -2.05 6.77 14.65
CA LYS A 266 -0.67 7.31 14.60
C LYS A 266 0.02 7.29 15.97
N PHE A 267 -0.74 7.46 17.06
CA PHE A 267 -0.24 7.31 18.42
C PHE A 267 0.08 5.84 18.74
N GLU A 268 -0.83 4.88 18.51
CA GLU A 268 -0.57 3.46 18.78
C GLU A 268 0.58 2.88 17.90
N HIS A 269 0.73 3.36 16.66
CA HIS A 269 1.87 3.03 15.80
C HIS A 269 3.23 3.42 16.41
N SER A 270 3.27 4.41 17.32
CA SER A 270 4.49 4.77 18.04
C SER A 270 4.82 3.84 19.21
N PHE A 271 3.83 3.08 19.73
CA PHE A 271 4.05 2.02 20.72
C PHE A 271 4.30 0.66 20.07
N GLY A 272 3.72 0.41 18.89
CA GLY A 272 3.99 -0.78 18.10
C GLY A 272 3.38 -2.08 18.63
N ASP A 273 2.34 -2.01 19.47
CA ASP A 273 1.59 -3.17 19.97
C ASP A 273 0.60 -3.69 18.90
N PRO A 274 0.80 -4.90 18.34
CA PRO A 274 -0.03 -5.37 17.23
C PRO A 274 -1.47 -5.68 17.61
N ALA A 275 -1.74 -6.11 18.84
CA ALA A 275 -3.09 -6.46 19.27
C ALA A 275 -3.93 -5.20 19.51
N ARG A 276 -3.33 -4.15 20.09
CA ARG A 276 -3.97 -2.84 20.23
C ARG A 276 -4.19 -2.16 18.89
N LEU A 277 -3.21 -2.19 18.00
CA LEU A 277 -3.34 -1.63 16.64
C LEU A 277 -4.42 -2.36 15.84
N GLN A 278 -4.47 -3.69 15.89
CA GLN A 278 -5.51 -4.48 15.22
C GLN A 278 -6.90 -4.06 15.71
N ILE A 279 -7.14 -4.05 17.03
CA ILE A 279 -8.45 -3.69 17.60
C ILE A 279 -8.81 -2.22 17.30
N LEU A 280 -7.85 -1.29 17.28
CA LEU A 280 -8.14 0.10 16.90
C LEU A 280 -8.47 0.27 15.41
N TYR A 281 -7.82 -0.50 14.52
CA TYR A 281 -8.20 -0.55 13.10
C TYR A 281 -9.60 -1.17 12.90
N GLU A 282 -9.90 -2.29 13.55
CA GLU A 282 -11.23 -2.92 13.48
C GLU A 282 -12.35 -2.00 14.00
N ARG A 283 -12.11 -1.25 15.08
CA ARG A 283 -13.04 -0.22 15.59
C ARG A 283 -13.25 0.93 14.60
N ALA A 284 -12.18 1.41 13.97
CA ALA A 284 -12.28 2.45 12.95
C ALA A 284 -13.03 1.95 11.70
N ILE A 285 -12.87 0.67 11.34
CA ILE A 285 -13.52 0.03 10.19
C ILE A 285 -15.00 -0.24 10.44
N GLU A 286 -15.40 -0.58 11.67
CA GLU A 286 -16.82 -0.75 12.02
C GLU A 286 -17.61 0.57 11.93
N LYS A 287 -16.97 1.74 12.15
CA LYS A 287 -17.56 3.06 11.93
C LYS A 287 -17.36 3.62 10.52
N PHE A 288 -16.27 3.27 9.83
CA PHE A 288 -15.93 3.79 8.50
C PHE A 288 -15.68 2.67 7.47
N PRO A 289 -16.64 1.74 7.25
CA PRO A 289 -16.47 0.57 6.39
C PRO A 289 -16.11 0.92 4.95
N VAL A 290 -16.61 2.05 4.44
CA VAL A 290 -16.44 2.54 3.07
C VAL A 290 -15.07 3.26 2.86
N SER A 291 -14.24 3.38 3.91
CA SER A 291 -12.95 4.07 3.81
C SER A 291 -11.86 3.21 3.16
N ALA A 292 -11.72 3.35 1.85
CA ALA A 292 -10.71 2.64 1.04
C ALA A 292 -9.28 2.83 1.57
N ASP A 293 -8.92 4.06 1.97
CA ASP A 293 -7.59 4.37 2.53
C ASP A 293 -7.34 3.65 3.86
N LEU A 294 -8.36 3.55 4.73
CA LEU A 294 -8.26 2.85 6.01
C LEU A 294 -8.02 1.34 5.81
N TRP A 295 -8.74 0.71 4.88
CA TRP A 295 -8.49 -0.66 4.47
C TRP A 295 -7.10 -0.84 3.84
N ALA A 296 -6.66 0.12 3.00
CA ALA A 296 -5.36 0.09 2.35
C ALA A 296 -4.20 0.30 3.34
N GLU A 297 -4.36 1.08 4.41
CA GLU A 297 -3.39 1.13 5.52
C GLU A 297 -3.41 -0.15 6.35
N TYR A 298 -4.59 -0.62 6.77
CA TYR A 298 -4.72 -1.77 7.67
C TYR A 298 -4.17 -3.06 7.03
N THR A 299 -4.57 -3.38 5.80
CA THR A 299 -4.07 -4.56 5.08
C THR A 299 -2.56 -4.51 4.86
N LEU A 300 -2.02 -3.33 4.53
CA LEU A 300 -0.58 -3.10 4.37
C LEU A 300 0.20 -3.16 5.70
N TYR A 301 -0.45 -2.84 6.82
CA TYR A 301 0.10 -3.05 8.16
C TYR A 301 0.15 -4.55 8.50
N LEU A 302 -0.93 -5.29 8.24
CA LEU A 302 -1.00 -6.74 8.49
C LEU A 302 0.05 -7.51 7.67
N ASP A 303 0.16 -7.24 6.36
CA ASP A 303 1.16 -7.83 5.44
C ASP A 303 2.62 -7.65 5.94
N LYS A 304 2.89 -6.60 6.73
CA LYS A 304 4.23 -6.30 7.29
C LYS A 304 4.50 -6.90 8.66
N THR A 305 3.45 -7.21 9.43
CA THR A 305 3.57 -7.51 10.87
C THR A 305 3.12 -8.93 11.24
N PHE A 306 2.08 -9.46 10.60
CA PHE A 306 1.54 -10.78 10.89
C PHE A 306 2.01 -11.81 9.86
N LYS A 307 2.56 -12.93 10.35
CA LYS A 307 2.92 -14.09 9.50
C LYS A 307 1.73 -15.03 9.26
N THR A 308 0.60 -14.80 9.92
CA THR A 308 -0.59 -15.66 9.89
C THR A 308 -1.44 -15.36 8.66
N ALA A 309 -1.14 -16.02 7.54
CA ALA A 309 -1.81 -15.79 6.26
C ALA A 309 -3.35 -15.85 6.30
N ARG A 310 -3.95 -16.61 7.23
CA ARG A 310 -5.41 -16.65 7.44
C ARG A 310 -5.98 -15.28 7.82
N ILE A 311 -5.36 -14.55 8.74
CA ILE A 311 -5.85 -13.24 9.21
C ILE A 311 -5.78 -12.24 8.06
N VAL A 312 -4.62 -12.18 7.39
CA VAL A 312 -4.38 -11.30 6.23
C VAL A 312 -5.39 -11.59 5.09
N ARG A 313 -5.64 -12.88 4.79
CA ARG A 313 -6.63 -13.31 3.79
C ARG A 313 -8.04 -12.84 4.14
N GLU A 314 -8.46 -12.99 5.39
CA GLU A 314 -9.79 -12.58 5.86
C GLU A 314 -9.97 -11.06 5.82
N THR A 315 -8.97 -10.30 6.26
CA THR A 315 -9.01 -8.84 6.18
C THR A 315 -9.10 -8.35 4.73
N TYR A 316 -8.38 -8.97 3.77
CA TYR A 316 -8.52 -8.63 2.35
C TYR A 316 -9.88 -9.05 1.75
N TYR A 317 -10.47 -10.16 2.20
CA TYR A 317 -11.82 -10.57 1.80
C TYR A 317 -12.88 -9.56 2.27
N ARG A 318 -12.79 -9.13 3.53
CA ARG A 318 -13.65 -8.08 4.10
C ARG A 318 -13.43 -6.75 3.39
N ALA A 319 -12.19 -6.35 3.14
CA ALA A 319 -11.85 -5.12 2.41
C ALA A 319 -12.48 -5.08 1.00
N THR A 320 -12.43 -6.19 0.26
CA THR A 320 -12.97 -6.26 -1.11
C THR A 320 -14.50 -6.42 -1.17
N ARG A 321 -15.17 -6.86 -0.09
CA ARG A 321 -16.63 -6.74 0.07
C ARG A 321 -17.08 -5.32 0.46
N ASN A 322 -16.26 -4.60 1.24
CA ASN A 322 -16.55 -3.24 1.69
C ASN A 322 -16.34 -2.18 0.59
N CYS A 323 -15.20 -2.26 -0.10
CA CYS A 323 -14.74 -1.26 -1.08
C CYS A 323 -14.57 -1.90 -2.46
N TYR A 324 -15.62 -2.56 -2.97
CA TYR A 324 -15.56 -3.45 -4.12
C TYR A 324 -15.12 -2.77 -5.44
N TRP A 325 -15.32 -1.46 -5.56
CA TRP A 325 -14.88 -0.66 -6.72
C TRP A 325 -13.37 -0.38 -6.77
N VAL A 326 -12.63 -0.61 -5.68
CA VAL A 326 -11.21 -0.20 -5.58
C VAL A 326 -10.28 -1.28 -6.14
N GLY A 327 -9.84 -1.11 -7.39
CA GLY A 327 -8.97 -2.08 -8.08
C GLY A 327 -7.67 -2.44 -7.33
N GLU A 328 -7.09 -1.52 -6.56
CA GLU A 328 -5.87 -1.80 -5.80
C GLU A 328 -6.09 -2.84 -4.68
N LEU A 329 -7.25 -2.83 -4.01
CA LEU A 329 -7.53 -3.81 -2.95
C LEU A 329 -7.62 -5.24 -3.52
N TRP A 330 -8.22 -5.40 -4.70
CA TRP A 330 -8.25 -6.68 -5.43
C TRP A 330 -6.85 -7.14 -5.87
N VAL A 331 -6.03 -6.24 -6.42
CA VAL A 331 -4.63 -6.54 -6.78
C VAL A 331 -3.84 -7.01 -5.57
N ARG A 332 -3.95 -6.32 -4.43
CA ARG A 332 -3.28 -6.69 -3.18
C ARG A 332 -3.80 -8.03 -2.62
N TYR A 333 -5.12 -8.27 -2.70
CA TYR A 333 -5.74 -9.53 -2.27
C TYR A 333 -5.24 -10.73 -3.10
N LEU A 334 -5.24 -10.62 -4.44
CA LEU A 334 -4.70 -11.65 -5.34
C LEU A 334 -3.22 -11.97 -5.03
N LEU A 335 -2.40 -10.94 -4.78
CA LEU A 335 -1.00 -11.11 -4.37
C LEU A 335 -0.87 -11.77 -2.98
N SER A 336 -1.77 -11.48 -2.04
CA SER A 336 -1.81 -12.16 -0.72
C SER A 336 -2.19 -13.64 -0.85
N LEU A 337 -3.17 -13.96 -1.69
CA LEU A 337 -3.58 -15.34 -1.98
C LEU A 337 -2.41 -16.12 -2.61
N GLU A 338 -1.72 -15.53 -3.59
CA GLU A 338 -0.52 -16.12 -4.23
C GLU A 338 0.61 -16.37 -3.21
N ARG A 339 0.94 -15.39 -2.35
CA ARG A 339 1.92 -15.58 -1.25
C ARG A 339 1.56 -16.74 -0.34
N SER A 340 0.25 -16.94 -0.09
CA SER A 340 -0.26 -18.04 0.74
C SER A 340 -0.37 -19.40 0.01
N ARG A 341 0.00 -19.46 -1.28
CA ARG A 341 -0.10 -20.64 -2.15
C ARG A 341 -1.52 -21.24 -2.23
N CYS A 342 -2.51 -20.36 -2.44
CA CYS A 342 -3.89 -20.73 -2.75
C CYS A 342 -4.04 -21.69 -3.93
N SER A 343 -5.18 -22.39 -3.99
CA SER A 343 -5.52 -23.19 -5.17
C SER A 343 -5.73 -22.30 -6.40
N GLU A 344 -5.63 -22.88 -7.59
CA GLU A 344 -5.93 -22.15 -8.83
C GLU A 344 -7.41 -21.78 -8.94
N GLU A 345 -8.30 -22.59 -8.35
CA GLU A 345 -9.74 -22.35 -8.26
C GLU A 345 -10.06 -21.14 -7.37
N GLU A 346 -9.46 -21.06 -6.17
CA GLU A 346 -9.57 -19.91 -5.26
C GLU A 346 -9.14 -18.63 -5.99
N LEU A 347 -7.94 -18.63 -6.58
CA LEU A 347 -7.39 -17.48 -7.32
C LEU A 347 -8.23 -17.08 -8.53
N SER A 348 -8.84 -18.04 -9.24
CA SER A 348 -9.71 -17.73 -10.37
C SER A 348 -11.05 -17.14 -9.93
N SER A 349 -11.66 -17.67 -8.87
CA SER A 349 -12.92 -17.15 -8.35
C SER A 349 -12.80 -15.71 -7.85
N VAL A 350 -11.70 -15.36 -7.19
CA VAL A 350 -11.40 -13.99 -6.74
C VAL A 350 -11.06 -13.08 -7.92
N PHE A 351 -10.39 -13.57 -8.95
CA PHE A 351 -10.09 -12.80 -10.17
C PHE A 351 -11.35 -12.44 -10.96
N GLU A 352 -12.24 -13.39 -11.23
CA GLU A 352 -13.49 -13.11 -11.95
C GLU A 352 -14.42 -12.20 -11.11
N ARG A 353 -14.44 -12.34 -9.77
CA ARG A 353 -15.11 -11.38 -8.87
C ARG A 353 -14.53 -9.96 -8.97
N ALA A 354 -13.20 -9.82 -9.02
CA ALA A 354 -12.55 -8.52 -9.18
C ALA A 354 -12.98 -7.86 -10.49
N LEU A 355 -12.91 -8.59 -11.62
CA LEU A 355 -13.33 -8.07 -12.93
C LEU A 355 -14.81 -7.67 -12.99
N ALA A 356 -15.68 -8.37 -12.26
CA ALA A 356 -17.11 -8.02 -12.17
C ALA A 356 -17.37 -6.75 -11.33
N CYS A 357 -16.53 -6.46 -10.32
CA CYS A 357 -16.73 -5.35 -9.40
C CYS A 357 -16.03 -4.04 -9.83
N THR A 358 -14.93 -4.11 -10.60
CA THR A 358 -14.11 -2.93 -10.92
C THR A 358 -14.43 -2.36 -12.30
N SER A 359 -15.13 -1.23 -12.33
CA SER A 359 -15.56 -0.51 -13.54
C SER A 359 -15.06 0.95 -13.62
N SER A 360 -14.29 1.39 -12.63
CA SER A 360 -13.77 2.75 -12.42
C SER A 360 -12.81 3.23 -13.51
N SER A 361 -11.84 2.40 -13.93
CA SER A 361 -10.91 2.74 -15.00
C SER A 361 -10.36 1.54 -15.77
N PHE A 362 -9.98 1.75 -17.03
CA PHE A 362 -9.34 0.72 -17.86
C PHE A 362 -7.94 0.35 -17.36
N ASP A 363 -7.25 1.25 -16.65
CA ASP A 363 -5.94 0.97 -16.07
C ASP A 363 -6.05 0.12 -14.79
N GLU A 364 -7.11 0.26 -13.98
CA GLU A 364 -7.42 -0.68 -12.89
C GLU A 364 -7.71 -2.10 -13.43
N TYR A 365 -8.57 -2.21 -14.44
CA TYR A 365 -8.84 -3.48 -15.13
C TYR A 365 -7.55 -4.12 -15.65
N LEU A 366 -6.70 -3.32 -16.32
CA LEU A 366 -5.40 -3.78 -16.83
C LEU A 366 -4.48 -4.24 -15.70
N ASN A 367 -4.41 -3.52 -14.58
CA ASN A 367 -3.58 -3.91 -13.42
C ASN A 367 -4.04 -5.24 -12.79
N ILE A 368 -5.35 -5.51 -12.73
CA ILE A 368 -5.90 -6.78 -12.23
C ILE A 368 -5.56 -7.94 -13.18
N VAL A 369 -5.77 -7.75 -14.50
CA VAL A 369 -5.39 -8.72 -15.54
C VAL A 369 -3.89 -9.02 -15.51
N LEU A 370 -3.05 -7.98 -15.49
CA LEU A 370 -1.59 -8.14 -15.44
C LEU A 370 -1.17 -8.89 -14.17
N THR A 371 -1.73 -8.54 -13.00
CA THR A 371 -1.45 -9.23 -11.73
C THR A 371 -1.76 -10.74 -11.81
N ARG A 372 -2.91 -11.11 -12.39
CA ARG A 372 -3.31 -12.51 -12.57
C ARG A 372 -2.39 -13.27 -13.51
N VAL A 373 -2.06 -12.68 -14.66
CA VAL A 373 -1.11 -13.23 -15.64
C VAL A 373 0.29 -13.38 -15.03
N ASP A 374 0.71 -12.44 -14.19
CA ASP A 374 2.02 -12.44 -13.54
C ASP A 374 2.13 -13.54 -12.47
N GLY A 375 1.04 -13.80 -11.72
CA GLY A 375 0.93 -14.94 -10.81
C GLY A 375 0.95 -16.29 -11.54
N LEU A 376 0.17 -16.44 -12.61
CA LEU A 376 0.21 -17.63 -13.48
C LEU A 376 1.61 -17.87 -14.06
N ARG A 377 2.27 -16.82 -14.56
CA ARG A 377 3.66 -16.86 -15.04
C ARG A 377 4.61 -17.35 -13.96
N ARG A 378 4.47 -16.87 -12.71
CA ARG A 378 5.28 -17.32 -11.57
C ARG A 378 5.02 -18.78 -11.20
N ARG A 379 3.77 -19.25 -11.21
CA ARG A 379 3.42 -20.68 -11.02
C ARG A 379 4.09 -21.54 -12.10
N ILE A 380 3.84 -21.27 -13.37
CA ILE A 380 4.41 -22.02 -14.52
C ILE A 380 5.96 -22.01 -14.51
N SER A 381 6.58 -20.90 -14.10
CA SER A 381 8.06 -20.81 -13.99
C SER A 381 8.64 -21.62 -12.82
N THR A 382 7.79 -22.04 -11.87
CA THR A 382 8.18 -22.76 -10.64
C THR A 382 7.72 -24.23 -10.65
N SER A 383 6.72 -24.58 -11.47
CA SER A 383 6.03 -25.87 -11.48
C SER A 383 6.81 -27.05 -12.10
N VAL A 384 8.13 -27.06 -11.92
CA VAL A 384 9.01 -28.21 -12.24
C VAL A 384 8.77 -29.39 -11.27
N GLN A 385 8.03 -29.16 -10.17
CA GLN A 385 7.83 -30.13 -9.08
C GLN A 385 6.41 -30.14 -8.47
N THR A 386 5.38 -29.66 -9.18
CA THR A 386 3.99 -29.63 -8.67
C THR A 386 2.98 -30.09 -9.73
N GLU A 387 2.04 -30.95 -9.33
CA GLU A 387 1.05 -31.60 -10.22
C GLU A 387 -0.09 -30.66 -10.67
N ASP A 388 0.03 -29.36 -10.39
CA ASP A 388 -0.77 -28.29 -10.97
C ASP A 388 -0.57 -28.25 -12.51
N GLY A 389 -1.47 -28.89 -13.27
CA GLY A 389 -1.46 -28.94 -14.74
C GLY A 389 -1.75 -27.62 -15.46
N ILE A 390 -1.24 -26.49 -14.95
CA ILE A 390 -1.51 -25.14 -15.43
C ILE A 390 -0.80 -24.91 -16.76
N SER A 391 -1.54 -25.11 -17.85
CA SER A 391 -1.11 -24.85 -19.21
C SER A 391 -0.97 -23.34 -19.49
N TYR A 392 0.00 -22.97 -20.32
CA TYR A 392 0.17 -21.62 -20.85
C TYR A 392 -1.05 -21.14 -21.67
N THR A 393 -1.95 -22.03 -22.11
CA THR A 393 -3.24 -21.67 -22.73
C THR A 393 -4.08 -20.76 -21.83
N LEU A 394 -4.12 -20.97 -20.51
CA LEU A 394 -4.88 -20.12 -19.60
C LEU A 394 -4.39 -18.66 -19.60
N ILE A 395 -3.08 -18.45 -19.78
CA ILE A 395 -2.51 -17.10 -19.95
C ILE A 395 -2.96 -16.48 -21.28
N ARG A 396 -2.96 -17.27 -22.37
CA ARG A 396 -3.48 -16.81 -23.68
C ARG A 396 -4.95 -16.43 -23.61
N ASP A 397 -5.78 -17.24 -22.98
CA ASP A 397 -7.23 -17.01 -22.88
C ASP A 397 -7.56 -15.72 -22.11
N ILE A 398 -6.84 -15.47 -21.00
CA ILE A 398 -6.97 -14.23 -20.21
C ILE A 398 -6.48 -13.00 -20.99
N LEU A 399 -5.33 -13.10 -21.67
CA LEU A 399 -4.76 -11.99 -22.45
C LEU A 399 -5.58 -11.67 -23.71
N GLN A 400 -6.14 -12.69 -24.37
CA GLN A 400 -7.08 -12.53 -25.49
C GLN A 400 -8.36 -11.83 -25.01
N ARG A 401 -8.99 -12.31 -23.93
CA ARG A 401 -10.20 -11.69 -23.34
C ARG A 401 -9.97 -10.22 -22.98
N ALA A 402 -8.85 -9.90 -22.34
CA ALA A 402 -8.48 -8.53 -21.99
C ALA A 402 -8.14 -7.67 -23.22
N SER A 403 -7.49 -8.24 -24.24
CA SER A 403 -7.21 -7.59 -25.51
C SER A 403 -8.51 -7.19 -26.23
N ASP A 404 -9.48 -8.10 -26.32
CA ASP A 404 -10.76 -7.86 -27.01
C ASP A 404 -11.63 -6.86 -26.26
N TYR A 405 -11.59 -6.86 -24.92
CA TYR A 405 -12.26 -5.84 -24.10
C TYR A 405 -11.61 -4.45 -24.24
N LEU A 406 -10.28 -4.35 -24.27
CA LEU A 406 -9.58 -3.06 -24.29
C LEU A 406 -9.39 -2.45 -25.69
N ALA A 407 -9.30 -3.26 -26.75
CA ALA A 407 -9.07 -2.80 -28.13
C ALA A 407 -10.09 -1.79 -28.68
N PRO A 408 -11.40 -1.83 -28.32
CA PRO A 408 -12.36 -0.80 -28.72
C PRO A 408 -12.07 0.58 -28.11
N HIS A 409 -11.60 0.61 -26.86
CA HIS A 409 -11.53 1.79 -25.99
C HIS A 409 -10.12 2.41 -25.94
N LEU A 410 -9.06 1.61 -25.75
CA LEU A 410 -7.68 2.08 -25.58
C LEU A 410 -6.90 2.24 -26.91
N LYS A 411 -7.59 2.68 -27.97
CA LYS A 411 -6.99 2.87 -29.31
C LYS A 411 -5.92 3.95 -29.26
N ASN A 412 -4.68 3.57 -29.59
CA ASN A 412 -3.48 4.41 -29.45
C ASN A 412 -3.17 4.84 -28.00
N SER A 413 -3.42 3.99 -27.00
CA SER A 413 -2.90 4.18 -25.63
C SER A 413 -1.60 3.41 -25.39
N GLU A 414 -0.70 4.00 -24.59
CA GLU A 414 0.51 3.34 -24.07
C GLU A 414 0.15 2.11 -23.21
N SER A 415 -0.94 2.15 -22.45
CA SER A 415 -1.42 1.01 -21.63
C SER A 415 -1.74 -0.23 -22.50
N PHE A 416 -2.31 -0.02 -23.69
CA PHE A 416 -2.60 -1.12 -24.63
C PHE A 416 -1.32 -1.66 -25.30
N LEU A 417 -0.39 -0.77 -25.67
CA LEU A 417 0.94 -1.19 -26.12
C LEU A 417 1.69 -2.00 -25.05
N HIS A 418 1.57 -1.60 -23.77
CA HIS A 418 2.19 -2.33 -22.66
C HIS A 418 1.66 -3.77 -22.58
N LEU A 419 0.33 -3.96 -22.61
CA LEU A 419 -0.31 -5.27 -22.60
C LEU A 419 0.19 -6.18 -23.75
N GLN A 420 0.11 -5.70 -24.99
CA GLN A 420 0.48 -6.51 -26.16
C GLN A 420 1.98 -6.81 -26.21
N SER A 421 2.83 -5.82 -25.85
CA SER A 421 4.28 -6.05 -25.74
C SER A 421 4.63 -7.02 -24.62
N TYR A 422 3.84 -7.08 -23.55
CA TYR A 422 4.02 -8.08 -22.49
C TYR A 422 3.62 -9.47 -22.98
N TRP A 423 2.43 -9.61 -23.58
CA TRP A 423 1.94 -10.87 -24.14
C TRP A 423 2.94 -11.48 -25.15
N SER A 424 3.40 -10.73 -26.15
CA SER A 424 4.37 -11.23 -27.14
C SER A 424 5.68 -11.75 -26.51
N ARG A 425 6.13 -11.14 -25.40
CA ARG A 425 7.30 -11.62 -24.63
C ARG A 425 7.01 -12.88 -23.82
N LEU A 426 5.76 -13.14 -23.43
CA LEU A 426 5.34 -14.41 -22.82
C LEU A 426 5.16 -15.53 -23.86
N GLU A 427 4.65 -15.22 -25.06
CA GLU A 427 4.59 -16.16 -26.17
C GLU A 427 5.97 -16.72 -26.52
N ILE A 428 7.00 -15.87 -26.54
CA ILE A 428 8.38 -16.31 -26.80
C ILE A 428 8.97 -17.09 -25.61
N LYS A 429 8.81 -16.59 -24.37
CA LYS A 429 9.51 -17.14 -23.19
C LYS A 429 8.86 -18.37 -22.57
N LEU A 430 7.53 -18.45 -22.55
CA LEU A 430 6.77 -19.59 -22.02
C LEU A 430 6.12 -20.42 -23.14
N GLY A 431 5.39 -19.79 -24.04
CA GLY A 431 4.70 -20.47 -25.14
C GLY A 431 5.63 -21.10 -26.18
N LYS A 432 6.85 -20.56 -26.31
CA LYS A 432 7.85 -20.87 -27.35
C LYS A 432 7.32 -20.74 -28.78
N ASP A 433 6.31 -19.88 -28.98
CA ASP A 433 5.59 -19.70 -30.23
C ASP A 433 5.82 -18.32 -30.83
N LEU A 434 6.80 -18.25 -31.74
CA LEU A 434 7.12 -17.04 -32.49
C LEU A 434 5.98 -16.62 -33.44
N THR A 435 5.14 -17.56 -33.89
CA THR A 435 4.04 -17.26 -34.82
C THR A 435 2.90 -16.56 -34.08
N ALA A 436 2.55 -17.03 -32.87
CA ALA A 436 1.64 -16.34 -31.98
C ALA A 436 2.18 -14.95 -31.59
N ALA A 437 3.47 -14.84 -31.23
CA ALA A 437 4.09 -13.56 -30.89
C ALA A 437 4.02 -12.53 -32.04
N ARG A 438 4.28 -12.96 -33.28
CA ARG A 438 4.08 -12.14 -34.49
C ARG A 438 2.60 -11.79 -34.71
N GLY A 439 1.69 -12.73 -34.48
CA GLY A 439 0.24 -12.50 -34.55
C GLY A 439 -0.25 -11.39 -33.61
N VAL A 440 0.28 -11.33 -32.39
CA VAL A 440 0.02 -10.28 -31.39
C VAL A 440 0.50 -8.91 -31.88
N TRP A 441 1.72 -8.79 -32.43
CA TRP A 441 2.17 -7.52 -32.99
C TRP A 441 1.41 -7.09 -34.26
N GLU A 442 1.03 -8.03 -35.12
CA GLU A 442 0.22 -7.74 -36.30
C GLU A 442 -1.25 -7.41 -35.97
N SER A 443 -1.79 -7.86 -34.83
CA SER A 443 -3.09 -7.39 -34.34
C SER A 443 -2.99 -5.97 -33.80
N LEU A 444 -1.97 -5.68 -32.98
CA LEU A 444 -1.67 -4.34 -32.48
C LEU A 444 -1.47 -3.32 -33.62
N LEU A 445 -0.67 -3.65 -34.64
CA LEU A 445 -0.40 -2.72 -35.75
C LEU A 445 -1.61 -2.44 -36.65
N LYS A 446 -2.67 -3.26 -36.61
CA LYS A 446 -3.97 -2.93 -37.24
C LYS A 446 -4.75 -1.89 -36.42
N ILE A 447 -4.59 -1.88 -35.10
CA ILE A 447 -5.31 -1.01 -34.16
C ILE A 447 -4.58 0.32 -33.94
N SER A 448 -3.26 0.27 -33.72
CA SER A 448 -2.42 1.42 -33.33
C SER A 448 -1.19 1.59 -34.22
N GLY A 449 -1.25 1.21 -35.51
CA GLY A 449 -0.13 1.35 -36.46
C GLY A 449 0.34 2.79 -36.74
N SER A 450 -0.28 3.79 -36.09
CA SER A 450 0.12 5.21 -36.00
C SER A 450 1.07 5.52 -34.82
N ILE A 451 1.21 4.64 -33.84
CA ILE A 451 2.17 4.75 -32.73
C ILE A 451 3.55 4.26 -33.22
N LEU A 452 4.60 5.02 -32.96
CA LEU A 452 5.99 4.68 -33.32
C LEU A 452 6.49 3.48 -32.51
N GLU A 453 6.21 3.54 -31.22
CA GLU A 453 6.66 2.67 -30.14
C GLU A 453 6.15 1.22 -30.36
N ALA A 454 5.01 1.07 -31.05
CA ALA A 454 4.47 -0.22 -31.49
C ALA A 454 5.29 -0.88 -32.61
N TRP A 455 5.81 -0.08 -33.55
CA TRP A 455 6.75 -0.60 -34.57
C TRP A 455 8.13 -0.87 -33.98
N GLN A 456 8.62 0.01 -33.09
CA GLN A 456 9.89 -0.20 -32.39
C GLN A 456 9.86 -1.46 -31.52
N GLY A 457 8.77 -1.71 -30.79
CA GLY A 457 8.60 -2.92 -29.98
C GLY A 457 8.60 -4.21 -30.79
N TYR A 458 7.91 -4.24 -31.93
CA TYR A 458 7.92 -5.41 -32.83
C TYR A 458 9.31 -5.63 -33.46
N ILE A 459 9.96 -4.57 -33.94
CA ILE A 459 11.31 -4.63 -34.50
C ILE A 459 12.32 -5.11 -33.44
N ALA A 460 12.22 -4.63 -32.21
CA ALA A 460 13.07 -5.09 -31.10
C ALA A 460 12.87 -6.58 -30.82
N MET A 461 11.63 -7.09 -30.86
CA MET A 461 11.33 -8.52 -30.68
C MET A 461 11.95 -9.40 -31.79
N GLU A 462 11.88 -8.96 -33.06
CA GLU A 462 12.51 -9.69 -34.17
C GLU A 462 14.04 -9.67 -34.07
N ILE A 463 14.64 -8.58 -33.57
CA ILE A 463 16.10 -8.51 -33.29
C ILE A 463 16.48 -9.40 -32.10
N GLU A 464 15.75 -9.35 -30.98
CA GLU A 464 15.98 -10.19 -29.78
C GLU A 464 15.86 -11.70 -30.09
N THR A 465 15.04 -12.07 -31.09
CA THR A 465 14.88 -13.46 -31.55
C THR A 465 15.82 -13.85 -32.70
N GLY A 466 16.68 -12.93 -33.18
CA GLY A 466 17.67 -13.17 -34.23
C GLY A 466 17.13 -13.13 -35.67
N ASN A 467 15.87 -12.74 -35.86
CA ASN A 467 15.18 -12.71 -37.16
C ASN A 467 15.46 -11.41 -37.93
N ILE A 468 16.75 -11.16 -38.23
CA ILE A 468 17.23 -9.90 -38.81
C ILE A 468 16.52 -9.53 -40.14
N ASP A 469 16.20 -10.50 -41.00
CA ASP A 469 15.52 -10.21 -42.26
C ASP A 469 14.06 -9.75 -42.10
N GLU A 470 13.36 -10.19 -41.05
CA GLU A 470 12.02 -9.69 -40.74
C GLU A 470 12.07 -8.35 -39.99
N ALA A 471 13.06 -8.13 -39.11
CA ALA A 471 13.33 -6.78 -38.58
C ALA A 471 13.56 -5.78 -39.75
N ARG A 472 14.29 -6.20 -40.78
CA ARG A 472 14.51 -5.44 -42.03
C ARG A 472 13.25 -5.28 -42.87
N SER A 473 12.36 -6.29 -42.91
CA SER A 473 11.06 -6.20 -43.59
C SER A 473 10.14 -5.17 -42.90
N LEU A 474 10.13 -5.18 -41.57
CA LEU A 474 9.39 -4.24 -40.74
C LEU A 474 9.90 -2.81 -40.85
N TYR A 475 11.23 -2.56 -40.88
CA TYR A 475 11.76 -1.22 -41.15
C TYR A 475 11.29 -0.66 -42.51
N LYS A 476 11.35 -1.47 -43.57
CA LYS A 476 10.86 -1.08 -44.92
C LYS A 476 9.35 -0.78 -44.91
N ARG A 477 8.56 -1.53 -44.14
CA ARG A 477 7.11 -1.34 -43.97
C ARG A 477 6.78 -0.10 -43.13
N CYS A 478 7.54 0.15 -42.08
CA CYS A 478 7.41 1.30 -41.16
C CYS A 478 7.78 2.63 -41.84
N TYR A 479 8.84 2.65 -42.65
CA TYR A 479 9.28 3.81 -43.45
C TYR A 479 8.17 4.40 -44.35
N SER A 480 7.20 3.58 -44.76
CA SER A 480 6.06 3.99 -45.58
C SER A 480 4.96 4.74 -44.81
N LYS A 481 5.03 4.79 -43.48
CA LYS A 481 4.11 5.54 -42.61
C LYS A 481 4.63 6.96 -42.34
N ARG A 482 3.80 7.80 -41.71
CA ARG A 482 4.20 9.12 -41.17
C ARG A 482 3.75 9.18 -39.71
N PHE A 483 4.69 9.48 -38.83
CA PHE A 483 4.49 9.57 -37.38
C PHE A 483 4.59 11.04 -36.93
N PRO A 484 3.85 11.45 -35.88
CA PRO A 484 3.89 12.81 -35.35
C PRO A 484 5.24 13.14 -34.71
N GLY A 485 5.52 14.44 -34.53
CA GLY A 485 6.74 14.91 -33.87
C GLY A 485 8.03 14.48 -34.59
N THR A 486 9.03 14.06 -33.81
CA THR A 486 10.31 13.54 -34.31
C THR A 486 10.22 12.11 -34.83
N GLY A 487 9.15 11.36 -34.56
CA GLY A 487 9.14 9.90 -34.76
C GLY A 487 9.44 9.42 -36.18
N SER A 488 9.14 10.25 -37.19
CA SER A 488 9.51 9.98 -38.59
C SER A 488 11.02 10.15 -38.86
N GLU A 489 11.69 11.05 -38.13
CA GLU A 489 13.16 11.22 -38.10
C GLU A 489 13.80 10.08 -37.29
N ASP A 490 13.19 9.70 -36.16
CA ASP A 490 13.72 8.66 -35.26
C ASP A 490 13.77 7.27 -35.90
N ILE A 491 12.73 6.85 -36.66
CA ILE A 491 12.77 5.59 -37.45
C ILE A 491 13.88 5.63 -38.49
N CYS A 492 14.06 6.76 -39.17
CA CYS A 492 15.08 6.94 -40.20
C CYS A 492 16.48 6.72 -39.61
N HIS A 493 16.78 7.32 -38.46
CA HIS A 493 18.03 7.08 -37.74
C HIS A 493 18.13 5.64 -37.22
N SER A 494 17.04 5.06 -36.71
CA SER A 494 17.03 3.68 -36.18
C SER A 494 17.28 2.63 -37.27
N TRP A 495 16.74 2.81 -38.48
CA TRP A 495 16.99 1.89 -39.60
C TRP A 495 18.44 1.94 -40.06
N VAL A 496 19.00 3.15 -40.23
CA VAL A 496 20.42 3.33 -40.60
C VAL A 496 21.35 2.78 -39.51
N ARG A 497 20.95 2.84 -38.23
CA ARG A 497 21.66 2.19 -37.12
C ARG A 497 21.58 0.66 -37.21
N PHE A 498 20.38 0.10 -37.40
CA PHE A 498 20.17 -1.34 -37.52
C PHE A 498 21.01 -1.98 -38.64
N GLU A 499 21.09 -1.38 -39.84
CA GLU A 499 21.91 -1.93 -40.92
C GLU A 499 23.42 -1.77 -40.68
N ARG A 500 23.86 -0.92 -39.73
CA ARG A 500 25.26 -0.89 -39.27
C ARG A 500 25.58 -1.98 -38.25
N GLU A 501 24.59 -2.36 -37.44
CA GLU A 501 24.76 -3.35 -36.36
C GLU A 501 24.52 -4.79 -36.87
N TYR A 502 23.67 -4.98 -37.89
CA TYR A 502 23.22 -6.29 -38.38
C TYR A 502 23.13 -6.42 -39.92
N GLY A 503 23.56 -5.42 -40.68
CA GLY A 503 23.46 -5.39 -42.14
C GLY A 503 24.75 -5.73 -42.88
N SER A 504 24.62 -6.12 -44.15
CA SER A 504 25.73 -6.07 -45.10
C SER A 504 25.94 -4.64 -45.59
N LEU A 505 27.14 -4.31 -46.09
CA LEU A 505 27.46 -2.99 -46.66
C LEU A 505 26.44 -2.55 -47.72
N GLU A 506 26.01 -3.47 -48.60
CA GLU A 506 24.97 -3.21 -49.60
C GLU A 506 23.61 -2.83 -49.00
N ASN A 507 23.17 -3.52 -47.94
CA ASN A 507 21.92 -3.17 -47.24
C ASN A 507 22.05 -1.82 -46.51
N PHE A 508 23.21 -1.53 -45.94
CA PHE A 508 23.51 -0.23 -45.33
C PHE A 508 23.46 0.90 -46.36
N ASP A 509 24.11 0.76 -47.51
CA ASP A 509 24.08 1.76 -48.58
C ASP A 509 22.66 1.97 -49.14
N ILE A 510 21.89 0.89 -49.34
CA ILE A 510 20.47 0.96 -49.75
C ILE A 510 19.63 1.72 -48.71
N ALA A 511 19.88 1.52 -47.41
CA ALA A 511 19.18 2.24 -46.35
C ALA A 511 19.58 3.73 -46.32
N VAL A 512 20.87 4.06 -46.40
CA VAL A 512 21.37 5.44 -46.45
C VAL A 512 20.80 6.19 -47.67
N GLN A 513 20.83 5.59 -48.86
CA GLN A 513 20.30 6.19 -50.09
C GLN A 513 18.79 6.53 -49.98
N LYS A 514 18.01 5.71 -49.26
CA LYS A 514 16.56 5.93 -49.03
C LYS A 514 16.29 6.91 -47.90
N VAL A 515 17.07 6.85 -46.82
CA VAL A 515 16.85 7.65 -45.61
C VAL A 515 17.36 9.08 -45.73
N THR A 516 18.53 9.33 -46.34
CA THR A 516 19.12 10.67 -46.45
C THR A 516 18.18 11.72 -47.09
N PRO A 517 17.56 11.49 -48.27
CA PRO A 517 16.63 12.48 -48.85
C PRO A 517 15.35 12.65 -48.01
N ARG A 518 14.95 11.61 -47.27
CA ARG A 518 13.76 11.63 -46.41
C ARG A 518 13.98 12.45 -45.14
N LEU A 519 15.15 12.34 -44.51
CA LEU A 519 15.55 13.20 -43.40
C LEU A 519 15.64 14.67 -43.84
N GLN A 520 16.15 14.94 -45.04
CA GLN A 520 16.19 16.29 -45.59
C GLN A 520 14.78 16.88 -45.83
N GLU A 521 13.81 16.09 -46.34
CA GLU A 521 12.40 16.51 -46.43
C GLU A 521 11.83 16.90 -45.05
N LEU A 522 12.06 16.07 -44.04
CA LEU A 522 11.54 16.27 -42.68
C LEU A 522 12.15 17.49 -42.00
N GLN A 523 13.48 17.67 -42.08
CA GLN A 523 14.18 18.84 -41.53
C GLN A 523 13.70 20.14 -42.20
N LEU A 524 13.58 20.15 -43.53
CA LEU A 524 13.06 21.31 -44.28
C LEU A 524 11.58 21.61 -43.95
N PHE A 525 10.77 20.59 -43.68
CA PHE A 525 9.37 20.75 -43.24
C PHE A 525 9.28 21.33 -41.82
N LYS A 526 10.12 20.85 -40.90
CA LYS A 526 10.23 21.29 -39.51
C LYS A 526 10.61 22.78 -39.42
N SER A 527 11.66 23.20 -40.12
CA SER A 527 12.03 24.62 -40.24
C SER A 527 10.94 25.48 -40.89
N GLN A 528 10.11 24.93 -41.78
CA GLN A 528 8.94 25.61 -42.36
C GLN A 528 7.72 25.69 -41.43
N GLN A 529 7.64 24.85 -40.39
CA GLN A 529 6.63 24.98 -39.33
C GLN A 529 7.09 25.96 -38.25
N GLU A 530 8.35 25.86 -37.80
CA GLU A 530 8.94 26.78 -36.82
C GLU A 530 8.87 28.24 -37.29
N SER A 531 9.21 28.51 -38.55
CA SER A 531 9.10 29.84 -39.16
C SER A 531 7.68 30.36 -39.39
N LYS A 532 6.64 29.51 -39.26
CA LYS A 532 5.22 29.92 -39.25
C LYS A 532 4.71 30.15 -37.83
N ASN A 533 5.06 29.28 -36.89
CA ASN A 533 4.66 29.41 -35.49
C ASN A 533 5.29 30.65 -34.83
N ALA A 534 6.50 31.03 -35.26
CA ALA A 534 7.16 32.28 -34.85
C ALA A 534 6.52 33.56 -35.42
N ALA A 535 5.50 33.46 -36.30
CA ALA A 535 4.91 34.60 -37.01
C ALA A 535 3.47 34.95 -36.59
N ALA A 536 2.92 34.28 -35.55
CA ALA A 536 1.57 34.55 -35.04
C ALA A 536 1.59 35.52 -33.84
N PRO A 537 0.98 36.71 -33.91
CA PRO A 537 0.94 37.68 -32.81
C PRO A 537 -0.13 37.31 -31.76
N LYS A 538 0.10 37.73 -30.51
CA LYS A 538 -0.93 37.72 -29.46
C LYS A 538 -1.83 38.96 -29.57
N SER A 539 -3.13 38.78 -29.69
CA SER A 539 -4.13 39.82 -29.39
C SER A 539 -5.49 39.19 -29.07
N GLU A 540 -5.96 39.37 -27.84
CA GLU A 540 -7.34 39.05 -27.45
C GLU A 540 -8.28 40.18 -27.88
N SER A 541 -9.42 39.89 -28.51
CA SER A 541 -10.75 40.43 -28.14
C SER A 541 -11.86 40.15 -29.18
N ARG A 542 -12.95 39.55 -28.68
CA ARG A 542 -14.39 39.75 -29.00
C ARG A 542 -14.95 39.68 -30.45
N GLU A 543 -15.79 38.64 -30.63
CA GLU A 543 -17.23 38.71 -30.97
C GLU A 543 -17.78 38.83 -32.43
N ILE A 544 -18.53 37.78 -32.81
CA ILE A 544 -19.92 37.79 -33.34
C ILE A 544 -20.22 38.04 -34.86
N SER A 545 -20.63 36.92 -35.50
CA SER A 545 -21.70 36.75 -36.52
C SER A 545 -21.59 37.13 -38.02
N LYS A 546 -21.66 36.06 -38.85
CA LYS A 546 -22.62 35.78 -39.97
C LYS A 546 -23.02 36.90 -40.97
N LYS A 547 -22.75 36.69 -42.28
CA LYS A 547 -23.78 36.34 -43.32
C LYS A 547 -23.25 36.16 -44.77
N VAL A 548 -23.55 34.98 -45.35
CA VAL A 548 -24.25 34.69 -46.65
C VAL A 548 -23.85 35.40 -47.97
N VAL A 549 -23.82 34.60 -49.05
CA VAL A 549 -23.53 34.91 -50.48
C VAL A 549 -24.83 35.12 -51.30
N PRO A 550 -24.77 35.82 -52.46
CA PRO A 550 -25.62 35.45 -53.60
C PRO A 550 -24.88 35.32 -54.95
N GLU A 551 -25.34 34.42 -55.81
CA GLU A 551 -24.82 34.15 -57.17
C GLU A 551 -25.60 34.92 -58.28
N LYS A 552 -25.11 34.88 -59.54
CA LYS A 552 -25.83 34.19 -60.66
C LYS A 552 -25.15 34.18 -62.05
N ARG A 553 -25.05 32.96 -62.60
CA ARG A 553 -25.36 32.49 -63.98
C ARG A 553 -24.54 32.91 -65.21
N LYS A 554 -24.16 31.87 -65.99
CA LYS A 554 -24.02 31.86 -67.46
C LYS A 554 -25.38 31.57 -68.15
N PRO A 555 -25.54 31.83 -69.46
CA PRO A 555 -26.73 31.47 -70.23
C PRO A 555 -26.79 29.97 -70.66
N THR A 556 -27.92 29.31 -70.34
CA THR A 556 -28.94 28.70 -71.26
C THR A 556 -28.50 28.15 -72.64
N LEU A 557 -29.02 27.04 -73.20
CA LEU A 557 -30.07 26.02 -72.92
C LEU A 557 -29.60 24.71 -73.65
N ASP A 558 -30.04 23.46 -73.45
CA ASP A 558 -31.02 22.74 -72.59
C ASP A 558 -30.61 21.23 -72.64
N SER A 559 -31.20 20.18 -72.04
CA SER A 559 -32.20 19.94 -70.96
C SER A 559 -31.97 18.47 -70.48
N SER A 560 -32.71 17.82 -69.57
CA SER A 560 -33.83 18.21 -68.69
C SER A 560 -33.72 17.43 -67.37
N GLY A 561 -34.04 18.05 -66.23
CA GLY A 561 -34.36 17.36 -64.96
C GLY A 561 -33.23 17.09 -63.95
N GLY A 562 -32.99 18.04 -63.04
CA GLY A 562 -32.32 17.81 -61.72
C GLY A 562 -30.82 18.19 -61.61
N GLU A 563 -30.51 19.15 -60.74
CA GLU A 563 -29.16 19.75 -60.50
C GLU A 563 -28.24 18.84 -59.64
N MET A 564 -26.95 18.58 -59.98
CA MET A 564 -25.67 19.37 -59.85
C MET A 564 -25.14 19.54 -58.39
N VAL A 565 -23.88 19.28 -57.94
CA VAL A 565 -22.49 18.98 -58.45
C VAL A 565 -21.77 20.07 -59.29
N SER A 566 -20.45 20.38 -59.19
CA SER A 566 -19.22 19.68 -58.68
C SER A 566 -18.03 20.69 -58.41
N LYS A 567 -16.79 20.41 -57.90
CA LYS A 567 -16.17 19.38 -56.99
C LYS A 567 -14.60 19.44 -56.94
N ARG A 568 -13.96 20.07 -55.89
CA ARG A 568 -12.55 19.89 -55.37
C ARG A 568 -11.31 20.39 -56.19
N GLN A 569 -10.34 21.14 -55.58
CA GLN A 569 -8.83 20.97 -55.61
C GLN A 569 -7.90 22.25 -55.56
N LYS A 570 -6.80 22.13 -54.75
CA LYS A 570 -5.35 22.46 -54.98
C LYS A 570 -4.64 23.87 -54.87
N THR A 571 -3.46 23.79 -54.20
CA THR A 571 -2.08 24.33 -54.50
C THR A 571 -1.52 25.75 -54.13
N THR A 572 -0.64 25.75 -53.10
CA THR A 572 0.80 26.20 -53.05
C THR A 572 1.32 27.66 -52.93
N SER A 573 2.37 27.78 -52.08
CA SER A 573 3.54 28.71 -52.09
C SER A 573 3.48 30.05 -51.32
N GLY A 574 4.66 30.62 -50.96
CA GLY A 574 4.83 31.83 -50.13
C GLY A 574 6.31 32.29 -49.94
N LYS A 575 6.54 33.39 -49.18
CA LYS A 575 7.85 34.06 -48.88
C LYS A 575 7.74 34.99 -47.63
N LEU A 576 8.79 35.59 -47.02
CA LEU A 576 10.12 35.10 -46.54
C LEU A 576 10.93 36.25 -45.82
N LYS A 577 11.70 35.92 -44.75
CA LYS A 577 13.05 36.45 -44.36
C LYS A 577 13.28 37.75 -43.50
N LYS A 578 14.41 37.70 -42.74
CA LYS A 578 15.34 38.77 -42.22
C LYS A 578 15.11 39.42 -40.83
N ILE A 579 16.15 39.77 -40.01
CA ILE A 579 17.57 39.32 -39.90
C ILE A 579 18.27 39.74 -38.56
N GLY A 580 19.30 38.99 -38.12
CA GLY A 580 20.55 39.49 -37.46
C GLY A 580 20.66 39.62 -35.93
N ASP A 581 21.86 39.58 -35.29
CA ASP A 581 23.17 39.00 -35.71
C ASP A 581 24.24 38.95 -34.57
N ASN A 582 25.44 38.39 -34.87
CA ASN A 582 26.70 38.19 -34.08
C ASN A 582 26.77 37.00 -33.06
N VAL A 583 27.77 36.07 -32.96
CA VAL A 583 29.22 35.92 -33.33
C VAL A 583 30.17 36.16 -32.11
N LYS A 584 31.28 35.44 -31.79
CA LYS A 584 32.32 34.54 -32.44
C LYS A 584 32.66 33.33 -31.49
N ALA A 585 32.95 32.08 -31.91
CA ALA A 585 34.21 31.47 -32.45
C ALA A 585 35.30 31.10 -31.39
N GLN A 586 36.31 30.21 -31.56
CA GLN A 586 36.89 29.55 -32.75
C GLN A 586 37.89 28.36 -32.42
N THR A 587 37.93 27.26 -33.23
CA THR A 587 39.10 26.33 -33.53
C THR A 587 39.84 25.57 -32.38
N MET A 588 40.64 24.47 -32.50
CA MET A 588 41.13 23.48 -33.53
C MET A 588 41.69 22.21 -32.77
N VAL A 589 42.36 21.11 -33.25
CA VAL A 589 42.95 20.59 -34.53
C VAL A 589 43.00 19.01 -34.52
N SER A 590 43.66 18.36 -35.51
CA SER A 590 43.96 16.90 -35.71
C SER A 590 45.06 16.30 -34.77
N ALA A 591 45.60 15.05 -34.86
CA ALA A 591 45.55 13.91 -35.81
C ALA A 591 45.97 12.54 -35.16
N GLU A 592 45.81 11.42 -35.90
CA GLU A 592 46.72 10.23 -36.13
C GLU A 592 47.70 9.68 -35.05
N ALA A 593 48.12 8.39 -35.00
CA ALA A 593 47.69 7.10 -35.62
C ALA A 593 48.48 5.86 -35.06
N SER A 594 48.06 4.64 -35.46
CA SER A 594 48.85 3.38 -35.67
C SER A 594 49.44 2.50 -34.53
N ASP A 595 49.53 1.20 -34.85
CA ASP A 595 50.40 0.10 -34.38
C ASP A 595 50.31 -0.53 -32.95
N SER A 596 50.59 -1.83 -32.74
CA SER A 596 50.59 -3.03 -33.64
C SER A 596 50.82 -4.36 -32.86
N HIS A 597 50.18 -5.47 -33.29
CA HIS A 597 50.54 -6.91 -33.06
C HIS A 597 50.71 -7.43 -31.59
N GLY A 598 50.69 -8.72 -31.24
CA GLY A 598 50.41 -10.02 -31.91
C GLY A 598 50.00 -11.07 -30.84
N ALA A 599 49.28 -12.17 -31.13
CA ALA A 599 49.79 -13.49 -31.59
C ALA A 599 50.75 -14.18 -30.57
N ASP A 600 50.66 -15.46 -30.19
CA ASP A 600 49.79 -16.60 -30.60
C ASP A 600 49.82 -17.77 -29.57
N SER A 601 48.90 -18.76 -29.70
CA SER A 601 49.01 -20.18 -29.25
C SER A 601 48.99 -20.53 -27.74
N SER A 602 48.84 -21.79 -27.30
CA SER A 602 47.89 -22.89 -27.66
C SER A 602 47.94 -24.02 -26.59
N LYS A 603 46.87 -24.84 -26.44
CA LYS A 603 46.73 -26.25 -25.93
C LYS A 603 47.66 -26.74 -24.75
N THR A 604 47.25 -27.58 -23.78
CA THR A 604 46.49 -28.84 -23.89
C THR A 604 45.99 -29.35 -22.51
N ALA A 605 45.08 -30.33 -22.54
CA ALA A 605 44.33 -31.01 -21.48
C ALA A 605 45.08 -31.69 -20.29
N GLY A 606 44.31 -31.90 -19.19
CA GLY A 606 44.54 -32.92 -18.13
C GLY A 606 45.06 -32.38 -16.79
N GLY A 607 44.58 -32.83 -15.61
CA GLY A 607 43.43 -33.70 -15.34
C GLY A 607 43.52 -34.50 -14.03
N SER A 608 43.14 -33.92 -12.89
CA SER A 608 42.93 -34.63 -11.61
C SER A 608 42.00 -33.83 -10.67
N ALA A 609 41.48 -34.46 -9.61
CA ALA A 609 40.32 -33.97 -8.86
C ALA A 609 40.65 -33.40 -7.47
N GLU A 610 39.86 -32.42 -7.02
CA GLU A 610 39.46 -32.33 -5.61
C GLU A 610 38.11 -31.60 -5.42
N ARG A 611 37.50 -31.74 -4.24
CA ARG A 611 36.18 -31.18 -3.92
C ARG A 611 36.28 -29.75 -3.41
N ILE A 612 35.44 -28.84 -3.93
CA ILE A 612 35.19 -27.54 -3.28
C ILE A 612 33.82 -27.60 -2.57
N PRO A 613 33.77 -27.55 -1.23
CA PRO A 613 32.52 -27.47 -0.48
C PRO A 613 31.94 -26.04 -0.46
N ASN A 614 30.64 -25.93 -0.17
CA ASN A 614 29.90 -24.68 -0.10
C ASN A 614 30.24 -23.86 1.17
N PRO A 615 30.69 -22.60 1.08
CA PRO A 615 30.97 -21.76 2.25
C PRO A 615 29.85 -20.75 2.51
N SER A 616 28.78 -21.19 3.20
CA SER A 616 27.98 -20.25 3.99
C SER A 616 28.77 -19.86 5.26
N SER A 617 28.47 -18.68 5.80
CA SER A 617 29.22 -17.99 6.87
C SER A 617 30.63 -17.51 6.50
N ARG A 618 30.75 -16.18 6.41
CA ARG A 618 31.87 -15.48 7.06
C ARG A 618 31.28 -14.69 8.22
N THR A 619 31.94 -14.75 9.36
CA THR A 619 31.51 -14.06 10.59
C THR A 619 31.60 -12.55 10.43
N CYS A 620 30.80 -11.83 11.22
CA CYS A 620 30.92 -10.37 11.30
C CYS A 620 32.27 -10.01 11.92
N ALA A 621 33.15 -9.38 11.15
CA ALA A 621 34.32 -8.72 11.71
C ALA A 621 33.87 -7.53 12.56
N THR A 622 34.35 -7.45 13.79
CA THR A 622 34.19 -6.25 14.63
C THR A 622 35.17 -5.20 14.15
N PHE A 623 34.65 -4.14 13.50
CA PHE A 623 35.45 -3.00 13.08
C PHE A 623 35.65 -2.04 14.25
N ASP A 624 36.89 -1.59 14.46
CA ASP A 624 37.21 -0.51 15.39
C ASP A 624 36.99 0.85 14.71
N ASP A 625 36.02 1.64 15.20
CA ASP A 625 35.63 2.97 14.68
C ASP A 625 36.73 4.07 14.81
N GLN A 626 37.99 3.70 14.99
CA GLN A 626 39.10 4.60 15.31
C GLN A 626 39.76 5.22 14.06
N CYS A 627 39.65 4.57 12.90
CA CYS A 627 40.31 4.95 11.63
C CYS A 627 39.34 5.45 10.54
N THR A 628 38.12 5.89 10.90
CA THR A 628 37.09 6.33 9.94
C THR A 628 37.16 7.83 9.60
N ALA A 629 37.19 8.14 8.31
CA ALA A 629 36.95 9.49 7.77
C ALA A 629 35.46 9.72 7.48
N PHE A 630 34.94 10.90 7.84
CA PHE A 630 33.64 11.40 7.42
C PHE A 630 33.80 12.43 6.29
N ILE A 631 33.09 12.22 5.18
CA ILE A 631 33.13 13.07 3.98
C ILE A 631 31.76 13.68 3.73
N SER A 632 31.74 14.99 3.50
CA SER A 632 30.54 15.78 3.25
C SER A 632 30.67 16.68 2.02
N ASN A 633 29.51 17.15 1.52
CA ASN A 633 29.35 17.92 0.27
C ASN A 633 29.72 17.15 -1.02
N LEU A 634 29.50 15.83 -1.04
CA LEU A 634 29.63 15.03 -2.25
C LEU A 634 28.59 15.44 -3.31
N ASN A 635 28.88 15.14 -4.58
CA ASN A 635 27.93 15.35 -5.66
C ASN A 635 26.93 14.18 -5.70
N PHE A 636 25.67 14.43 -6.04
CA PHE A 636 24.61 13.40 -6.05
C PHE A 636 24.80 12.31 -7.13
N ARG A 637 25.75 12.53 -8.05
CA ARG A 637 26.19 11.56 -9.07
C ARG A 637 27.48 10.80 -8.71
N THR A 638 28.13 11.12 -7.59
CA THR A 638 29.39 10.46 -7.18
C THR A 638 29.13 9.00 -6.83
N SER A 639 29.87 8.09 -7.46
CA SER A 639 29.88 6.66 -7.17
C SER A 639 31.00 6.27 -6.21
N GLU A 640 30.92 5.05 -5.68
CA GLU A 640 31.96 4.43 -4.86
C GLU A 640 33.31 4.34 -5.60
N LYS A 641 33.26 4.09 -6.92
CA LYS A 641 34.47 4.01 -7.77
C LYS A 641 35.17 5.36 -7.85
N ASP A 642 34.42 6.45 -8.02
CA ASP A 642 34.99 7.81 -8.07
C ASP A 642 35.67 8.20 -6.75
N LEU A 643 35.07 7.81 -5.61
CA LEU A 643 35.68 7.98 -4.29
C LEU A 643 36.96 7.15 -4.15
N ARG A 644 36.92 5.87 -4.54
CA ARG A 644 38.09 4.98 -4.45
C ARG A 644 39.24 5.44 -5.34
N SER A 645 38.95 5.99 -6.52
CA SER A 645 39.96 6.64 -7.38
C SER A 645 40.50 7.93 -6.77
N PHE A 646 39.67 8.75 -6.10
CA PHE A 646 40.12 10.01 -5.50
C PHE A 646 41.04 9.81 -4.27
N PHE A 647 40.86 8.72 -3.52
CA PHE A 647 41.74 8.32 -2.42
C PHE A 647 42.82 7.30 -2.84
N ALA A 648 42.95 6.97 -4.13
CA ALA A 648 43.97 6.04 -4.62
C ALA A 648 45.39 6.51 -4.33
N ASP A 649 45.68 7.81 -4.48
CA ASP A 649 47.00 8.39 -4.16
C ASP A 649 47.35 8.36 -2.66
N VAL A 650 46.35 8.13 -1.80
CA VAL A 650 46.55 7.98 -0.34
C VAL A 650 46.77 6.51 0.02
N GLY A 651 46.01 5.60 -0.59
CA GLY A 651 46.02 4.18 -0.24
C GLY A 651 45.17 3.87 1.01
N GLY A 652 45.34 2.68 1.58
CA GLY A 652 44.73 2.27 2.85
C GLY A 652 43.20 2.11 2.89
N VAL A 653 42.46 2.33 1.80
CA VAL A 653 40.97 2.29 1.80
C VAL A 653 40.43 0.86 1.97
N VAL A 654 39.73 0.60 3.08
CA VAL A 654 39.13 -0.70 3.44
C VAL A 654 37.68 -0.81 2.99
N ASP A 655 36.83 0.16 3.35
CA ASP A 655 35.38 0.18 3.04
C ASP A 655 34.87 1.62 2.78
N ILE A 656 33.81 1.76 1.98
CA ILE A 656 33.21 3.06 1.58
C ILE A 656 31.68 3.00 1.75
N ARG A 657 31.16 3.65 2.80
CA ARG A 657 29.72 3.65 3.14
C ARG A 657 29.06 4.98 2.76
N ILE A 658 28.50 5.05 1.56
CA ILE A 658 27.75 6.24 1.07
C ILE A 658 26.36 6.30 1.73
N LEU A 659 26.06 7.39 2.44
CA LEU A 659 24.84 7.52 3.22
C LEU A 659 23.66 7.96 2.34
N LYS A 660 22.73 7.03 2.10
CA LYS A 660 21.47 7.26 1.38
C LYS A 660 20.34 7.62 2.36
N ASP A 661 19.37 8.39 1.88
CA ASP A 661 18.14 8.64 2.63
C ASP A 661 17.25 7.38 2.67
N LYS A 662 16.69 7.07 3.84
CA LYS A 662 15.94 5.83 4.09
C LYS A 662 14.58 5.78 3.38
N PHE A 663 14.00 6.92 3.04
CA PHE A 663 12.68 7.00 2.41
C PHE A 663 12.76 7.15 0.89
N THR A 664 13.74 7.91 0.38
CA THR A 664 13.89 8.19 -1.07
C THR A 664 14.99 7.39 -1.77
N ASN A 665 15.83 6.66 -1.03
CA ASN A 665 17.04 5.97 -1.52
C ASN A 665 18.09 6.85 -2.25
N ARG A 666 17.89 8.17 -2.28
CA ARG A 666 18.81 9.12 -2.91
C ARG A 666 20.04 9.36 -2.00
N PRO A 667 21.26 9.52 -2.54
CA PRO A 667 22.44 9.80 -1.73
C PRO A 667 22.32 11.19 -1.08
N ARG A 668 22.61 11.32 0.21
CA ARG A 668 22.53 12.61 0.94
C ARG A 668 23.76 13.51 0.74
N GLY A 669 24.69 13.14 -0.13
CA GLY A 669 25.95 13.85 -0.32
C GLY A 669 26.96 13.66 0.83
N LEU A 670 26.81 12.56 1.59
CA LEU A 670 27.64 12.18 2.73
C LEU A 670 28.17 10.75 2.54
N ALA A 671 29.39 10.47 3.01
CA ALA A 671 29.95 9.13 3.06
C ALA A 671 30.89 8.97 4.26
N TYR A 672 31.05 7.72 4.72
CA TYR A 672 32.14 7.32 5.60
C TYR A 672 33.13 6.46 4.81
N ILE A 673 34.43 6.62 5.08
CA ILE A 673 35.49 5.76 4.51
C ILE A 673 36.35 5.25 5.67
N ASP A 674 36.49 3.93 5.76
CA ASP A 674 37.33 3.28 6.76
C ASP A 674 38.72 3.06 6.16
N PHE A 675 39.77 3.55 6.83
CA PHE A 675 41.17 3.38 6.43
C PHE A 675 41.88 2.35 7.33
N SER A 676 42.93 1.72 6.80
CA SER A 676 43.72 0.71 7.53
C SER A 676 44.52 1.29 8.71
N ASP A 677 45.07 2.49 8.56
CA ASP A 677 46.03 3.09 9.49
C ASP A 677 45.76 4.58 9.73
N ASP A 678 46.11 5.08 10.91
CA ASP A 678 45.88 6.48 11.28
C ASP A 678 46.74 7.48 10.46
N GLU A 679 47.87 7.03 9.90
CA GLU A 679 48.69 7.81 8.97
C GLU A 679 47.97 8.07 7.64
N HIS A 680 47.32 7.04 7.08
CA HIS A 680 46.49 7.15 5.88
C HIS A 680 45.27 8.07 6.13
N LEU A 681 44.68 8.01 7.34
CA LEU A 681 43.63 8.93 7.76
C LEU A 681 44.14 10.38 7.87
N GLY A 682 45.36 10.59 8.36
CA GLY A 682 46.03 11.89 8.36
C GLY A 682 46.14 12.49 6.96
N ALA A 683 46.71 11.74 6.01
CA ALA A 683 46.82 12.17 4.61
C ALA A 683 45.45 12.41 3.93
N ALA A 684 44.40 11.66 4.31
CA ALA A 684 43.04 11.89 3.84
C ALA A 684 42.45 13.24 4.34
N LEU A 685 42.85 13.72 5.52
CA LEU A 685 42.45 15.02 6.05
C LEU A 685 43.15 16.19 5.35
N GLU A 686 44.37 16.02 4.84
CA GLU A 686 45.08 17.06 4.09
C GLU A 686 44.45 17.33 2.71
N LYS A 687 43.76 16.35 2.11
CA LYS A 687 42.96 16.53 0.88
C LYS A 687 41.65 17.33 1.07
N ASN A 688 41.35 17.82 2.26
CA ASN A 688 40.15 18.61 2.55
C ASN A 688 40.07 19.88 1.67
N LYS A 689 38.86 20.21 1.18
CA LYS A 689 38.53 21.32 0.24
C LYS A 689 38.96 21.13 -1.22
N GLN A 690 39.58 19.99 -1.60
CA GLN A 690 39.80 19.65 -3.02
C GLN A 690 38.48 19.42 -3.77
N CYS A 691 38.49 19.61 -5.10
CA CYS A 691 37.29 19.56 -5.94
C CYS A 691 37.08 18.18 -6.58
N LEU A 692 35.94 17.54 -6.30
CA LEU A 692 35.47 16.34 -6.99
C LEU A 692 34.17 16.67 -7.74
N LEU A 693 34.11 16.38 -9.05
CA LEU A 693 32.93 16.57 -9.92
C LEU A 693 32.24 17.94 -9.71
N GLY A 694 33.03 19.02 -9.66
CA GLY A 694 32.56 20.41 -9.52
C GLY A 694 32.22 20.88 -8.10
N LYS A 695 32.37 20.04 -7.06
CA LYS A 695 32.15 20.42 -5.65
C LYS A 695 33.42 20.26 -4.81
N LYS A 696 33.64 21.19 -3.87
CA LYS A 696 34.69 21.08 -2.84
C LYS A 696 34.25 20.09 -1.76
N LEU A 697 35.00 19.02 -1.57
CA LEU A 697 34.76 18.02 -0.52
C LEU A 697 35.18 18.55 0.85
N SER A 698 34.48 18.15 1.91
CA SER A 698 34.92 18.42 3.28
C SER A 698 35.11 17.11 4.05
N VAL A 699 36.36 16.84 4.42
CA VAL A 699 36.81 15.61 5.10
C VAL A 699 37.15 15.93 6.56
N LEU A 700 36.66 15.11 7.49
CA LEU A 700 36.84 15.26 8.94
C LEU A 700 37.05 13.86 9.58
N LYS A 701 37.83 13.75 10.67
CA LYS A 701 37.95 12.48 11.41
C LYS A 701 36.62 12.20 12.13
N SER A 702 36.10 10.99 11.99
CA SER A 702 34.89 10.56 12.70
C SER A 702 35.18 10.44 14.20
N VAL A 703 34.19 10.77 15.03
CA VAL A 703 34.23 10.51 16.48
C VAL A 703 32.91 9.83 16.85
N PRO A 704 32.90 8.54 17.23
CA PRO A 704 31.67 7.81 17.52
C PRO A 704 30.99 8.36 18.79
N GLN A 705 29.67 8.52 18.72
CA GLN A 705 28.88 8.98 19.85
C GLN A 705 28.73 7.86 20.89
N ARG A 706 29.64 7.81 21.88
CA ARG A 706 29.55 6.85 22.99
C ARG A 706 28.17 6.92 23.66
N GLY A 707 27.47 5.79 23.68
CA GLY A 707 26.20 5.64 24.39
C GLY A 707 26.36 5.95 25.89
N GLY A 708 25.29 6.47 26.51
CA GLY A 708 25.35 7.00 27.87
C GLY A 708 25.85 6.00 28.90
N SER A 709 27.03 6.25 29.47
CA SER A 709 27.62 5.43 30.52
C SER A 709 26.86 5.61 31.84
N LYS A 710 26.54 4.49 32.49
CA LYS A 710 26.14 4.48 33.91
C LYS A 710 27.24 5.16 34.74
N LYS A 711 26.85 5.97 35.71
CA LYS A 711 27.78 6.75 36.55
C LYS A 711 28.63 5.80 37.40
N LYS A 712 29.95 5.86 37.27
CA LYS A 712 30.94 5.04 37.99
C LYS A 712 31.34 5.70 39.30
N ARG A 713 31.43 4.90 40.37
CA ARG A 713 32.38 4.96 41.49
C ARG A 713 32.72 3.50 41.86
N ASP A 714 33.95 3.03 42.02
CA ASP A 714 35.10 3.53 42.80
C ASP A 714 34.81 3.27 44.31
N ASP A 715 35.55 2.44 45.06
CA ASP A 715 36.84 1.73 44.82
C ASP A 715 36.98 0.42 45.66
N ASP A 716 38.11 -0.27 45.45
CA ASP A 716 38.90 -1.09 46.40
C ASP A 716 38.53 -2.57 46.73
N GLU A 717 39.56 -3.37 47.04
CA GLU A 717 39.46 -4.75 47.55
C GLU A 717 39.77 -4.80 49.06
N GLY A 718 38.84 -5.29 49.89
CA GLY A 718 39.03 -5.37 51.34
C GLY A 718 38.10 -6.36 52.04
N GLU A 719 38.58 -7.01 53.09
CA GLU A 719 37.88 -8.09 53.80
C GLU A 719 36.75 -7.65 54.77
N LYS A 720 35.89 -8.63 55.11
CA LYS A 720 35.24 -8.87 56.42
C LYS A 720 33.98 -8.06 56.85
N SER A 721 32.86 -8.78 56.77
CA SER A 721 31.89 -9.09 57.84
C SER A 721 30.96 -8.02 58.46
N LYS A 722 29.66 -8.37 58.42
CA LYS A 722 28.63 -8.33 59.50
C LYS A 722 27.81 -7.06 59.81
N ASP A 723 26.53 -7.36 60.11
CA ASP A 723 25.59 -6.78 61.08
C ASP A 723 25.06 -5.31 60.94
N ASP A 724 23.85 -5.20 60.37
CA ASP A 724 22.58 -4.71 61.00
C ASP A 724 22.07 -3.23 61.03
N GLU A 725 20.72 -3.16 61.10
CA GLU A 725 19.77 -2.17 61.68
C GLU A 725 19.71 -0.64 61.33
N GLN A 726 18.51 -0.25 60.85
CA GLN A 726 17.63 0.85 61.32
C GLN A 726 17.80 2.38 61.03
N ARG A 727 16.75 2.90 60.36
CA ARG A 727 15.80 3.99 60.79
C ARG A 727 16.02 5.50 60.50
N ARG A 728 14.94 6.02 59.88
CA ARG A 728 14.07 7.20 60.27
C ARG A 728 14.37 8.64 59.80
N ARG A 729 13.35 9.21 59.12
CA ARG A 729 12.63 10.50 59.36
C ARG A 729 13.45 11.83 59.30
N SER A 730 12.93 12.99 58.88
CA SER A 730 11.63 13.43 58.27
C SER A 730 11.62 14.97 58.10
N LYS A 731 10.63 15.52 57.36
CA LYS A 731 10.26 16.96 57.22
C LYS A 731 11.30 17.86 56.51
N GLY A 732 10.96 18.90 55.75
CA GLY A 732 9.64 19.49 55.37
C GLY A 732 9.68 21.03 55.44
N GLY A 733 8.98 21.77 54.57
CA GLY A 733 8.84 23.25 54.70
C GLY A 733 8.87 24.10 53.41
N GLU A 734 7.80 24.05 52.60
CA GLU A 734 6.86 25.17 52.30
C GLU A 734 7.29 26.60 51.80
N VAL A 735 6.43 27.19 50.93
CA VAL A 735 6.16 28.64 50.59
C VAL A 735 7.27 29.59 50.04
N GLU A 736 7.02 30.66 49.24
CA GLU A 736 5.84 31.11 48.44
C GLU A 736 6.22 31.99 47.19
N LEU A 737 5.21 32.21 46.33
CA LEU A 737 5.00 33.16 45.21
C LEU A 737 5.68 34.55 45.22
N LYS A 738 6.02 35.05 44.01
CA LYS A 738 5.34 36.18 43.30
C LYS A 738 5.99 36.53 41.94
N GLY A 739 5.27 37.27 41.08
CA GLY A 739 5.76 37.84 39.81
C GLY A 739 4.70 38.70 39.12
N LYS A 740 5.01 39.36 37.97
CA LYS A 740 4.03 39.88 36.99
C LYS A 740 4.64 40.44 35.68
N VAL A 741 4.05 39.98 34.56
CA VAL A 741 3.69 40.63 33.27
C VAL A 741 3.97 42.15 33.12
N THR A 742 4.50 42.60 31.95
CA THR A 742 3.84 43.57 31.00
C THR A 742 4.65 43.97 29.74
N PHE A 743 4.01 43.80 28.56
CA PHE A 743 3.91 44.70 27.37
C PHE A 743 5.08 45.13 26.45
N ALA A 744 4.64 45.38 25.20
CA ALA A 744 5.09 46.38 24.20
C ALA A 744 6.08 45.97 23.07
N VAL A 745 5.68 46.33 21.85
CA VAL A 745 6.39 46.24 20.55
C VAL A 745 6.10 47.57 19.82
N PRO A 746 7.10 48.25 19.21
CA PRO A 746 6.96 48.54 17.77
C PRO A 746 8.26 48.72 16.93
N ARG A 747 8.14 48.30 15.65
CA ARG A 747 8.61 48.99 14.42
C ARG A 747 10.12 49.17 14.07
N SER A 748 10.57 48.25 13.21
CA SER A 748 11.00 48.50 11.80
C SER A 748 12.35 49.18 11.44
N VAL A 749 12.72 49.01 10.15
CA VAL A 749 13.77 49.67 9.32
C VAL A 749 15.09 48.90 9.09
N LYS A 750 15.38 48.65 7.80
CA LYS A 750 16.67 48.34 7.13
C LYS A 750 17.10 49.61 6.34
N PRO A 751 18.33 49.83 5.80
CA PRO A 751 19.30 48.80 5.34
C PRO A 751 20.84 49.14 5.35
N GLN A 752 21.64 48.13 4.93
CA GLN A 752 22.87 48.19 4.09
C GLN A 752 24.24 48.79 4.55
N LEU A 753 25.28 47.97 4.25
CA LEU A 753 26.67 48.25 3.81
C LEU A 753 27.64 49.15 4.61
N ARG A 754 28.73 48.51 5.10
CA ARG A 754 30.16 48.74 4.74
C ARG A 754 31.06 47.72 5.47
N SER A 755 31.86 46.87 4.79
CA SER A 755 33.17 47.06 4.12
C SER A 755 34.38 46.68 4.99
N SER A 756 34.89 45.47 4.76
CA SER A 756 36.30 45.01 4.88
C SER A 756 37.28 45.73 5.84
N SER A 757 37.72 45.01 6.87
CA SER A 757 39.13 44.98 7.29
C SER A 757 39.49 43.59 7.84
N SER A 758 40.69 43.10 7.57
CA SER A 758 41.13 41.75 7.93
C SER A 758 41.79 41.68 9.30
N GLN A 759 41.35 40.77 10.16
CA GLN A 759 42.16 40.20 11.23
C GLN A 759 42.18 38.68 11.11
N VAL A 760 43.38 38.09 11.20
CA VAL A 760 43.57 36.64 11.24
C VAL A 760 43.42 36.20 12.69
N MET A 761 42.37 35.42 12.96
CA MET A 761 42.19 34.68 14.20
C MET A 761 42.09 33.20 13.86
N ASN A 762 42.89 32.36 14.51
CA ASN A 762 42.81 30.91 14.33
C ASN A 762 41.46 30.42 14.88
N PRO A 763 40.65 29.69 14.11
CA PRO A 763 39.37 29.19 14.59
C PRO A 763 39.58 28.03 15.58
N ALA A 764 39.52 28.33 16.87
CA ALA A 764 39.30 27.32 17.89
C ALA A 764 37.96 26.60 17.63
N ALA A 765 37.87 25.33 18.05
CA ALA A 765 36.76 24.46 17.67
C ALA A 765 35.40 24.96 18.22
N ILE A 766 34.50 25.33 17.31
CA ILE A 766 33.08 25.59 17.61
C ILE A 766 32.37 24.27 17.88
N SER A 767 31.50 24.24 18.88
CA SER A 767 30.76 23.02 19.24
C SER A 767 29.75 22.61 18.15
N ASN A 768 29.63 21.30 17.89
CA ASN A 768 28.60 20.74 17.01
C ASN A 768 27.16 21.09 17.44
N GLU A 769 26.95 21.46 18.70
CA GLU A 769 25.65 21.88 19.22
C GLU A 769 25.35 23.36 18.93
N GLU A 770 26.36 24.23 18.96
CA GLU A 770 26.25 25.62 18.50
C GLU A 770 26.04 25.65 16.98
N PHE A 771 26.78 24.82 16.24
CA PHE A 771 26.64 24.70 14.79
C PHE A 771 25.22 24.24 14.38
N ARG A 772 24.61 23.31 15.13
CA ARG A 772 23.20 22.90 14.93
C ARG A 772 22.21 24.03 15.20
N LYS A 773 22.46 24.91 16.16
CA LYS A 773 21.58 26.05 16.49
C LYS A 773 21.58 27.16 15.43
N MET A 774 22.59 27.23 14.55
CA MET A 774 22.64 28.21 13.45
C MET A 774 21.73 27.88 12.25
N PHE A 775 21.27 26.62 12.11
CA PHE A 775 20.50 26.15 10.95
C PHE A 775 19.05 25.74 11.29
N LEU A 776 18.50 26.24 12.40
CA LEU A 776 17.11 26.03 12.84
C LEU A 776 16.35 27.37 12.92
N LYS A 777 16.38 28.12 11.81
CA LYS A 777 15.59 29.33 11.53
C LYS A 777 15.25 29.40 10.05
#